data_AF-A0A1J8QK57-F1
#
_entry.id   AF-A0A1J8QK57-F1
#
_cell.length_a   1.000
_cell.length_b   1.000
_cell.length_c   1.000
_cell.angle_alpha   90.00
_cell.angle_beta   90.00
_cell.angle_gamma   90.00
#
_symmetry.space_group_name_H-M   'P 1'
#
loop_
_entity.id
_entity.type
_entity.pdbx_description
1 polymer ?
#
loop_
_entity_poly.entity_id
_entity_poly.type
_entity_poly.pdbx_seq_one_letter_code
_entity_poly.pdbx_strand_id
1 'polypeptide(L)'
;MLPYSRSLRGNPKLQRAIAKPMQDDIEPEICPVPPPKYRIVFVSPLVGARSKIAKAFCPTLADRYPRDYRKFPRIKECVVDGEPVTIELIDTLGPGHHDDYFEKAAMDDYIDRGDGFLFIYSADHRKSLELAKENYSRVVKIKRHERDNATNPIPGMLVAVRVEEEDRAMWMEVPWEDGNKLAEEMNVAFMQVSLKNGRNVDEVFIHIARLIKKHQERKKRISNLHWAYYDQKVLDDRYERGQERNKFRHITTGNEKNIHDQLDYGSEVEKEQLGTGCCTGRPESSYCTLFSRFRILKGLRALPLAASPSVSDRTYSKMAPLTNGKVPKSTKMHSKVVIIGSGPAGHTAAVYLARANLNPVLFEGFMANGFAAGGQLTTTTDVENYPGFPSGILGPELMDKFREQSLRFGTTIITETVSKIDLSARPFRYWRESEENDVPETADTIIIATGASAKRLGLKGEVAYWQSGISACAVCDGAVPIFRNQPLAVIGGGDSAAEEATYLTKYGSHVYVLVRRSELRASKIMAKRLMNNPKITILWNTVATECQGDGDLLNNLRIKDVTTGQERDLPVRGLFYAIGHEPATALVRSQLQTDPDGYIITVPGTTQTSVKGVFAAGDVQDKRYRQAITSAGSGCMAALEAERLIAEEEEGVDED
;
A
#
# COMPACT_ATOMS: atom_id res chain seq x y z
N MET A 1 5.79 52.15 9.61
CA MET A 1 6.84 53.18 9.64
C MET A 1 7.31 53.35 11.06
N LEU A 2 8.53 52.90 11.39
CA LEU A 2 9.41 53.47 12.40
C LEU A 2 10.84 52.97 12.07
N PRO A 3 11.88 53.81 12.18
CA PRO A 3 13.18 53.57 11.55
C PRO A 3 14.29 53.15 12.54
N TYR A 4 15.43 52.71 11.98
CA TYR A 4 16.85 52.91 12.40
C TYR A 4 17.15 53.21 13.89
N SER A 5 18.23 52.77 14.53
CA SER A 5 19.44 51.99 14.23
C SER A 5 20.32 52.14 15.49
N ARG A 6 21.10 51.14 15.90
CA ARG A 6 22.35 51.40 16.64
C ARG A 6 23.41 50.35 16.31
N SER A 7 24.53 50.88 15.83
CA SER A 7 25.73 50.17 15.39
C SER A 7 26.55 49.64 16.57
N LEU A 8 27.18 48.48 16.38
CA LEU A 8 28.47 48.16 17.01
C LEU A 8 29.51 47.88 15.92
N ARG A 9 30.51 48.76 15.88
CA ARG A 9 31.82 48.62 15.24
C ARG A 9 32.47 47.35 15.84
N GLY A 10 33.14 46.43 15.15
CA GLY A 10 34.01 46.53 13.98
C GLY A 10 35.39 46.00 14.38
N ASN A 11 35.67 44.70 14.13
CA ASN A 11 36.99 44.10 14.31
C ASN A 11 37.66 43.93 12.92
N PRO A 12 38.82 44.58 12.64
CA PRO A 12 39.35 44.78 11.29
C PRO A 12 40.16 43.58 10.76
N LYS A 13 39.66 42.35 10.94
CA LYS A 13 40.18 41.13 10.28
C LYS A 13 39.17 40.42 9.39
N LEU A 14 37.93 40.91 9.30
CA LEU A 14 36.86 40.32 8.47
C LEU A 14 36.55 41.07 7.16
N GLN A 15 37.31 42.12 6.79
CA GLN A 15 36.99 42.98 5.63
C GLN A 15 37.86 42.77 4.38
N ARG A 16 38.47 41.58 4.20
CA ARG A 16 39.24 41.25 2.99
C ARG A 16 38.83 39.93 2.30
N ALA A 17 37.57 39.54 2.40
CA ALA A 17 37.08 38.31 1.77
C ALA A 17 35.76 38.42 0.99
N ILE A 18 35.29 39.64 0.65
CA ILE A 18 34.05 39.79 -0.15
C ILE A 18 34.24 40.88 -1.19
N ALA A 19 34.86 40.54 -2.31
CA ALA A 19 34.77 41.27 -3.58
C ALA A 19 35.42 40.46 -4.71
N LYS A 20 34.74 39.41 -5.16
CA LYS A 20 34.82 38.91 -6.55
C LYS A 20 33.41 38.53 -6.98
N PRO A 21 32.95 38.93 -8.18
CA PRO A 21 31.70 38.43 -8.71
C PRO A 21 31.95 37.00 -9.21
N MET A 22 31.43 35.99 -8.50
CA MET A 22 31.30 34.64 -9.04
C MET A 22 30.02 34.61 -9.86
N GLN A 23 30.22 34.60 -11.17
CA GLN A 23 29.22 34.26 -12.16
C GLN A 23 29.24 32.73 -12.23
N ASP A 24 28.62 32.09 -11.26
CA ASP A 24 28.39 30.64 -11.28
C ASP A 24 26.99 30.43 -11.84
N ASP A 25 26.95 30.03 -13.10
CA ASP A 25 25.82 29.34 -13.69
C ASP A 25 25.62 28.04 -12.90
N ILE A 26 24.71 28.06 -11.93
CA ILE A 26 24.26 26.84 -11.25
C ILE A 26 23.32 26.13 -12.23
N GLU A 27 23.89 25.36 -13.15
CA GLU A 27 23.15 24.25 -13.76
C GLU A 27 22.78 23.26 -12.64
N PRO A 28 21.53 22.79 -12.58
CA PRO A 28 21.14 21.82 -11.57
C PRO A 28 21.98 20.55 -11.77
N GLU A 29 22.77 20.18 -10.75
CA GLU A 29 23.44 18.89 -10.68
C GLU A 29 22.37 17.79 -10.78
N ILE A 30 22.23 17.22 -11.99
CA ILE A 30 21.39 16.06 -12.23
C ILE A 30 22.04 14.92 -11.47
N CYS A 31 21.43 14.50 -10.35
CA CYS A 31 21.84 13.28 -9.67
C CYS A 31 21.83 12.15 -10.71
N PRO A 32 22.95 11.44 -10.93
CA PRO A 32 23.01 10.40 -11.93
C PRO A 32 21.96 9.34 -11.58
N VAL A 33 21.03 9.10 -12.49
CA VAL A 33 20.04 8.04 -12.37
C VAL A 33 20.81 6.73 -12.20
N PRO A 34 20.56 5.94 -11.14
CA PRO A 34 21.26 4.68 -10.97
C PRO A 34 21.01 3.78 -12.20
N PRO A 35 22.01 3.03 -12.65
CA PRO A 35 21.86 2.13 -13.79
C PRO A 35 20.70 1.15 -13.55
N PRO A 36 19.95 0.77 -14.59
CA PRO A 36 18.86 -0.18 -14.45
C PRO A 36 19.38 -1.50 -13.89
N LYS A 37 18.67 -2.03 -12.89
CA LYS A 37 18.97 -3.31 -12.25
C LYS A 37 18.13 -4.42 -12.89
N TYR A 38 18.77 -5.48 -13.39
CA TYR A 38 18.12 -6.65 -13.97
C TYR A 38 18.34 -7.88 -13.11
N ARG A 39 17.25 -8.51 -12.66
CA ARG A 39 17.24 -9.75 -11.88
C ARG A 39 17.15 -10.96 -12.80
N ILE A 40 18.25 -11.69 -12.91
CA ILE A 40 18.34 -12.90 -13.74
C ILE A 40 18.22 -14.13 -12.84
N VAL A 41 17.22 -14.96 -13.10
CA VAL A 41 16.90 -16.14 -12.29
C VAL A 41 17.40 -17.40 -13.00
N PHE A 42 18.14 -18.23 -12.28
CA PHE A 42 18.51 -19.56 -12.75
C PHE A 42 17.37 -20.57 -12.50
N VAL A 43 16.74 -21.05 -13.57
CA VAL A 43 15.64 -22.01 -13.49
C VAL A 43 16.13 -23.36 -14.03
N SER A 44 16.95 -24.05 -13.23
CA SER A 44 17.53 -25.33 -13.60
C SER A 44 17.80 -26.20 -12.36
N PRO A 45 17.58 -27.52 -12.44
CA PRO A 45 17.95 -28.45 -11.36
C PRO A 45 19.47 -28.69 -11.29
N LEU A 46 20.27 -28.24 -12.26
CA LEU A 46 21.71 -28.52 -12.33
C LEU A 46 22.53 -27.58 -11.41
N VAL A 47 22.50 -27.85 -10.11
CA VAL A 47 23.17 -27.05 -9.05
C VAL A 47 24.64 -26.78 -9.37
N GLY A 48 25.37 -27.81 -9.79
CA GLY A 48 26.80 -27.69 -10.13
C GLY A 48 27.07 -26.80 -11.34
N ALA A 49 26.21 -26.85 -12.37
CA ALA A 49 26.35 -26.02 -13.57
C ALA A 49 26.01 -24.56 -13.28
N ARG A 50 24.90 -24.30 -12.55
CA ARG A 50 24.50 -22.95 -12.11
C ARG A 50 25.60 -22.27 -11.32
N SER A 51 26.12 -22.94 -10.29
CA SER A 51 27.17 -22.41 -9.43
C SER A 51 28.44 -22.09 -10.22
N LYS A 52 28.85 -22.96 -11.15
CA LYS A 52 30.05 -22.71 -11.99
C LYS A 52 29.85 -21.54 -12.95
N ILE A 53 28.69 -21.43 -13.61
CA ILE A 53 28.38 -20.30 -14.50
C ILE A 53 28.33 -18.99 -13.70
N ALA A 54 27.63 -18.97 -12.57
CA ALA A 54 27.50 -17.78 -11.73
C ALA A 54 28.85 -17.32 -11.18
N LYS A 55 29.72 -18.25 -10.78
CA LYS A 55 31.11 -17.96 -10.34
C LYS A 55 31.99 -17.43 -11.47
N ALA A 56 31.88 -18.02 -12.66
CA ALA A 56 32.64 -17.57 -13.82
C ALA A 56 32.25 -16.14 -14.24
N PHE A 57 30.97 -15.79 -14.12
CA PHE A 57 30.48 -14.45 -14.45
C PHE A 57 30.76 -13.42 -13.35
N CYS A 58 30.40 -13.72 -12.09
CA CYS A 58 30.48 -12.82 -10.95
C CYS A 58 31.14 -13.55 -9.76
N PRO A 59 32.49 -13.58 -9.71
CA PRO A 59 33.20 -14.18 -8.58
C PRO A 59 33.08 -13.29 -7.34
N THR A 60 32.68 -13.89 -6.21
CA THR A 60 32.46 -13.20 -4.93
C THR A 60 33.52 -13.60 -3.90
N LEU A 61 33.67 -12.81 -2.82
CA LEU A 61 34.55 -13.14 -1.70
C LEU A 61 34.16 -14.47 -1.02
N ALA A 62 32.87 -14.81 -1.00
CA ALA A 62 32.36 -16.08 -0.49
C ALA A 62 32.86 -17.30 -1.29
N ASP A 63 33.22 -17.12 -2.56
CA ASP A 63 33.77 -18.20 -3.40
C ASP A 63 35.19 -18.61 -2.97
N ARG A 64 35.89 -17.75 -2.21
CA ARG A 64 37.20 -18.04 -1.60
C ARG A 64 37.08 -18.58 -0.16
N TYR A 65 35.99 -18.27 0.56
CA TYR A 65 35.76 -18.69 1.95
C TYR A 65 34.28 -19.08 2.19
N PRO A 66 33.92 -20.36 2.10
CA PRO A 66 32.54 -20.82 2.00
C PRO A 66 31.80 -20.91 3.36
N ARG A 67 31.95 -19.92 4.26
CA ARG A 67 31.29 -19.95 5.58
C ARG A 67 29.90 -19.30 5.60
N ASP A 68 29.57 -18.41 4.66
CA ASP A 68 28.24 -17.76 4.63
C ASP A 68 27.95 -17.08 3.26
N TYR A 69 27.25 -17.77 2.36
CA TYR A 69 26.94 -17.29 1.00
C TYR A 69 25.75 -16.32 0.96
N ARG A 70 24.87 -16.33 1.97
CA ARG A 70 23.67 -15.46 2.03
C ARG A 70 24.02 -13.99 2.27
N LYS A 71 25.25 -13.71 2.69
CA LYS A 71 25.77 -12.36 2.94
C LYS A 71 26.34 -11.66 1.69
N PHE A 72 26.42 -12.35 0.55
CA PHE A 72 27.06 -11.82 -0.66
C PHE A 72 26.17 -12.04 -1.89
N PRO A 73 25.25 -11.10 -2.20
CA PRO A 73 24.49 -11.16 -3.45
C PRO A 73 25.44 -11.09 -4.65
N ARG A 74 25.19 -11.90 -5.68
CA ARG A 74 25.98 -11.90 -6.91
C ARG A 74 25.50 -10.76 -7.80
N ILE A 75 26.10 -9.59 -7.62
CA ILE A 75 25.78 -8.38 -8.36
C ILE A 75 27.01 -7.96 -9.17
N LYS A 76 26.84 -7.74 -10.47
CA LYS A 76 27.91 -7.27 -11.38
C LYS A 76 27.39 -6.11 -12.23
N GLU A 77 28.15 -5.03 -12.31
CA GLU A 77 27.91 -3.96 -13.26
C GLU A 77 28.52 -4.33 -14.62
N CYS A 78 27.72 -4.20 -15.67
CA CYS A 78 28.06 -4.54 -17.04
C CYS A 78 27.64 -3.42 -17.97
N VAL A 79 28.31 -3.27 -19.11
CA VAL A 79 27.87 -2.35 -20.17
C VAL A 79 27.10 -3.15 -21.21
N VAL A 80 25.83 -2.80 -21.41
CA VAL A 80 24.96 -3.43 -22.41
C VAL A 80 24.54 -2.36 -23.42
N ASP A 81 24.99 -2.51 -24.66
CA ASP A 81 24.74 -1.57 -25.77
C ASP A 81 25.12 -0.11 -25.45
N GLY A 82 26.23 0.07 -24.75
CA GLY A 82 26.78 1.40 -24.40
C GLY A 82 26.23 2.00 -23.11
N GLU A 83 25.26 1.35 -22.45
CA GLU A 83 24.69 1.81 -21.18
C GLU A 83 25.15 0.93 -20.00
N PRO A 84 25.48 1.52 -18.84
CA PRO A 84 25.75 0.76 -17.63
C PRO A 84 24.46 0.10 -17.12
N VAL A 85 24.54 -1.17 -16.76
CA VAL A 85 23.45 -2.01 -16.26
C VAL A 85 23.97 -2.81 -15.07
N THR A 86 23.17 -2.92 -14.03
CA THR A 86 23.49 -3.78 -12.87
C THR A 86 22.77 -5.12 -13.01
N ILE A 87 23.50 -6.22 -13.09
CA ILE A 87 22.94 -7.57 -13.16
C ILE A 87 23.01 -8.21 -11.78
N GLU A 88 21.87 -8.65 -11.26
CA GLU A 88 21.74 -9.45 -10.03
C GLU A 88 21.38 -10.88 -10.38
N LEU A 89 22.20 -11.83 -9.95
CA LEU A 89 21.95 -13.25 -10.15
C LEU A 89 21.21 -13.85 -8.96
N ILE A 90 20.04 -14.42 -9.24
CA ILE A 90 19.22 -15.12 -8.27
C ILE A 90 19.38 -16.62 -8.51
N ASP A 91 20.10 -17.29 -7.61
CA ASP A 91 20.25 -18.74 -7.62
C ASP A 91 19.20 -19.38 -6.73
N THR A 92 18.42 -20.28 -7.31
CA THR A 92 17.20 -20.82 -6.72
C THR A 92 17.43 -21.96 -5.73
N LEU A 93 18.70 -22.32 -5.46
CA LEU A 93 19.07 -23.21 -4.36
C LEU A 93 20.14 -22.57 -3.47
N GLY A 94 19.78 -22.28 -2.22
CA GLY A 94 20.76 -22.19 -1.14
C GLY A 94 21.34 -23.59 -0.86
N PRO A 95 22.63 -23.75 -0.51
CA PRO A 95 23.18 -25.03 -0.13
C PRO A 95 22.48 -25.58 1.11
N GLY A 96 22.00 -26.82 1.01
CA GLY A 96 21.94 -27.72 2.14
C GLY A 96 20.61 -28.41 2.47
N HIS A 97 19.60 -28.47 1.60
CA HIS A 97 18.33 -29.13 1.98
C HIS A 97 17.81 -30.10 0.91
N HIS A 98 17.66 -31.36 1.33
CA HIS A 98 17.06 -32.48 0.59
C HIS A 98 15.52 -32.51 0.74
N ASP A 99 14.85 -31.35 0.65
CA ASP A 99 13.39 -31.28 0.77
C ASP A 99 12.75 -30.66 -0.48
N ASP A 100 12.31 -31.55 -1.39
CA ASP A 100 11.70 -31.25 -2.71
C ASP A 100 10.47 -30.30 -2.66
N TYR A 101 9.83 -30.14 -1.49
CA TYR A 101 8.67 -29.26 -1.31
C TYR A 101 9.05 -27.82 -0.95
N PHE A 102 10.13 -27.61 -0.17
CA PHE A 102 10.58 -26.27 0.22
C PHE A 102 11.23 -25.54 -0.97
N GLU A 103 11.89 -26.30 -1.85
CA GLU A 103 12.50 -25.78 -3.08
C GLU A 103 11.47 -25.21 -4.07
N LYS A 104 10.25 -25.76 -4.12
CA LYS A 104 9.24 -25.32 -5.09
C LYS A 104 8.65 -23.96 -4.75
N ALA A 105 8.35 -23.68 -3.49
CA ALA A 105 7.74 -22.40 -3.09
C ALA A 105 8.72 -21.22 -3.21
N ALA A 106 9.99 -21.41 -2.82
CA ALA A 106 11.02 -20.38 -2.97
C ALA A 106 11.34 -20.10 -4.45
N MET A 107 11.38 -21.14 -5.28
CA MET A 107 11.55 -21.01 -6.73
C MET A 107 10.44 -20.16 -7.37
N ASP A 108 9.18 -20.32 -6.93
CA ASP A 108 8.06 -19.56 -7.49
C ASP A 108 8.13 -18.07 -7.14
N ASP A 109 8.53 -17.72 -5.90
CA ASP A 109 8.77 -16.33 -5.48
C ASP A 109 9.93 -15.70 -6.26
N TYR A 110 11.03 -16.43 -6.47
CA TYR A 110 12.14 -15.94 -7.31
C TYR A 110 11.72 -15.78 -8.77
N ILE A 111 10.91 -16.70 -9.30
CA ILE A 111 10.40 -16.59 -10.66
C ILE A 111 9.53 -15.34 -10.79
N ASP A 112 8.65 -15.08 -9.83
CA ASP A 112 7.75 -13.93 -9.83
C ASP A 112 8.49 -12.60 -9.77
N ARG A 113 9.58 -12.51 -9.00
CA ARG A 113 10.43 -11.29 -8.89
C ARG A 113 11.48 -11.14 -9.99
N GLY A 114 11.65 -12.15 -10.85
CA GLY A 114 12.66 -12.19 -11.91
C GLY A 114 12.31 -11.34 -13.13
N ASP A 115 13.32 -10.67 -13.71
CA ASP A 115 13.22 -9.91 -14.96
C ASP A 115 13.56 -10.78 -16.19
N GLY A 116 14.43 -11.78 -16.03
CA GLY A 116 14.77 -12.74 -17.09
C GLY A 116 15.23 -14.10 -16.56
N PHE A 117 15.10 -15.13 -17.39
CA PHE A 117 15.20 -16.53 -16.99
C PHE A 117 16.22 -17.31 -17.80
N LEU A 118 17.13 -17.99 -17.10
CA LEU A 118 18.10 -18.91 -17.71
C LEU A 118 17.67 -20.36 -17.47
N PHE A 119 17.38 -21.06 -18.56
CA PHE A 119 17.07 -22.49 -18.54
C PHE A 119 18.33 -23.26 -18.89
N ILE A 120 18.96 -23.89 -17.90
CA ILE A 120 20.25 -24.56 -18.09
C ILE A 120 20.05 -26.07 -18.18
N TYR A 121 20.64 -26.70 -19.20
CA TYR A 121 20.71 -28.14 -19.34
C TYR A 121 22.15 -28.60 -19.66
N SER A 122 22.44 -29.88 -19.42
CA SER A 122 23.73 -30.49 -19.75
C SER A 122 23.66 -31.13 -21.13
N ALA A 123 24.64 -30.84 -22.00
CA ALA A 123 24.73 -31.46 -23.32
C ALA A 123 24.93 -33.00 -23.25
N ASP A 124 25.36 -33.49 -22.10
CA ASP A 124 25.62 -34.91 -21.84
C ASP A 124 24.42 -35.64 -21.21
N HIS A 125 23.30 -34.95 -20.95
CA HIS A 125 22.14 -35.57 -20.31
C HIS A 125 20.79 -35.17 -20.92
N ARG A 126 20.13 -36.06 -21.68
CA ARG A 126 18.85 -35.79 -22.34
C ARG A 126 17.72 -35.40 -21.40
N LYS A 127 17.60 -36.05 -20.23
CA LYS A 127 16.54 -35.70 -19.25
C LYS A 127 16.67 -34.27 -18.74
N SER A 128 17.88 -33.71 -18.71
CA SER A 128 18.06 -32.31 -18.29
C SER A 128 17.47 -31.30 -19.29
N LEU A 129 17.37 -31.67 -20.56
CA LEU A 129 16.69 -30.89 -21.60
C LEU A 129 15.16 -30.91 -21.41
N GLU A 130 14.59 -32.07 -21.06
CA GLU A 130 13.15 -32.21 -20.76
C GLU A 130 12.76 -31.39 -19.53
N LEU A 131 13.58 -31.45 -18.46
CA LEU A 131 13.39 -30.64 -17.26
C LEU A 131 13.47 -29.13 -17.54
N ALA A 132 14.29 -28.70 -18.51
CA ALA A 132 14.32 -27.29 -18.94
C ALA A 132 12.97 -26.86 -19.56
N LYS A 133 12.33 -27.73 -20.34
CA LYS A 133 10.99 -27.51 -20.92
C LYS A 133 9.88 -27.44 -19.85
N GLU A 134 9.94 -28.32 -18.86
CA GLU A 134 9.00 -28.29 -17.72
C GLU A 134 9.13 -27.00 -16.91
N ASN A 135 10.37 -26.60 -16.61
CA ASN A 135 10.66 -25.36 -15.89
C ASN A 135 10.24 -24.11 -16.68
N TYR A 136 10.40 -24.10 -18.00
CA TYR A 136 9.86 -23.05 -18.86
C TYR A 136 8.34 -22.95 -18.76
N SER A 137 7.64 -24.09 -18.82
CA SER A 137 6.18 -24.13 -18.69
C SER A 137 5.72 -23.57 -17.34
N ARG A 138 6.50 -23.81 -16.28
CA ARG A 138 6.28 -23.24 -14.95
C ARG A 138 6.46 -21.73 -14.92
N VAL A 139 7.55 -21.21 -15.49
CA VAL A 139 7.79 -19.75 -15.62
C VAL A 139 6.65 -19.08 -16.39
N VAL A 140 6.22 -19.67 -17.52
CA VAL A 140 5.09 -19.17 -18.31
C VAL A 140 3.79 -19.14 -17.52
N LYS A 141 3.56 -20.14 -16.65
CA LYS A 141 2.36 -20.20 -15.81
C LYS A 141 2.33 -19.08 -14.76
N ILE A 142 3.47 -18.79 -14.13
CA ILE A 142 3.60 -17.77 -13.07
C ILE A 142 3.57 -16.36 -13.70
N LYS A 143 4.36 -16.14 -14.76
CA LYS A 143 4.42 -14.86 -15.49
C LYS A 143 3.32 -14.68 -16.54
N ARG A 144 2.19 -15.40 -16.41
CA ARG A 144 1.09 -15.38 -17.41
C ARG A 144 0.51 -13.98 -17.61
N HIS A 145 0.48 -13.17 -16.56
CA HIS A 145 0.02 -11.78 -16.60
C HIS A 145 0.91 -10.85 -17.43
N GLU A 146 2.18 -11.21 -17.66
CA GLU A 146 3.10 -10.41 -18.47
C GLU A 146 3.06 -10.77 -19.98
N ARG A 147 2.34 -11.84 -20.32
CA ARG A 147 2.25 -12.42 -21.66
C ARG A 147 1.01 -11.91 -22.38
N ASP A 148 0.98 -10.61 -22.65
CA ASP A 148 -0.24 -9.90 -23.07
C ASP A 148 -0.65 -10.08 -24.55
N ASN A 149 -0.13 -11.10 -25.24
CA ASN A 149 -0.57 -11.70 -26.52
C ASN A 149 0.58 -12.54 -27.11
N ALA A 150 0.31 -13.35 -28.14
CA ALA A 150 1.28 -14.26 -28.80
C ALA A 150 2.57 -13.59 -29.33
N THR A 151 2.68 -12.26 -29.25
CA THR A 151 3.77 -11.41 -29.75
C THR A 151 4.76 -10.91 -28.69
N ASN A 152 4.53 -11.15 -27.39
CA ASN A 152 5.44 -10.71 -26.32
C ASN A 152 6.02 -11.89 -25.51
N PRO A 153 7.16 -12.47 -25.92
CA PRO A 153 7.80 -13.55 -25.17
C PRO A 153 8.43 -13.02 -23.87
N ILE A 154 8.34 -13.85 -22.82
CA ILE A 154 9.07 -13.64 -21.57
C ILE A 154 10.58 -13.67 -21.87
N PRO A 155 11.39 -12.75 -21.32
CA PRO A 155 12.84 -12.75 -21.52
C PRO A 155 13.46 -14.03 -20.97
N GLY A 156 13.68 -15.00 -21.86
CA GLY A 156 14.21 -16.31 -21.53
C GLY A 156 15.34 -16.70 -22.47
N MET A 157 16.28 -17.50 -21.98
CA MET A 157 17.31 -18.11 -22.79
C MET A 157 17.61 -19.54 -22.33
N LEU A 158 17.65 -20.46 -23.28
CA LEU A 158 18.09 -21.83 -23.09
C LEU A 158 19.62 -21.88 -23.23
N VAL A 159 20.29 -22.51 -22.25
CA VAL A 159 21.75 -22.58 -22.18
C VAL A 159 22.18 -24.04 -22.07
N ALA A 160 22.93 -24.51 -23.06
CA ALA A 160 23.58 -25.81 -23.00
C ALA A 160 24.96 -25.68 -22.35
N VAL A 161 25.22 -26.50 -21.34
CA VAL A 161 26.51 -26.56 -20.66
C VAL A 161 27.26 -27.80 -21.11
N ARG A 162 28.49 -27.60 -21.59
CA ARG A 162 29.40 -28.68 -21.94
C ARG A 162 30.42 -28.87 -20.82
N VAL A 163 30.52 -30.08 -20.28
CA VAL A 163 31.59 -30.48 -19.35
C VAL A 163 32.63 -31.26 -20.16
N GLU A 164 33.65 -30.57 -20.67
CA GLU A 164 34.74 -31.22 -21.41
C GLU A 164 35.72 -31.89 -20.42
N GLU A 165 35.49 -33.17 -20.09
CA GLU A 165 36.53 -34.03 -19.48
C GLU A 165 37.56 -34.42 -20.55
N GLU A 166 38.84 -34.52 -20.15
CA GLU A 166 40.00 -34.62 -21.07
C GLU A 166 40.01 -35.87 -21.96
N ASP A 167 39.17 -36.87 -21.68
CA ASP A 167 39.15 -38.16 -22.40
C ASP A 167 37.86 -38.47 -23.19
N ARG A 168 36.88 -37.54 -23.29
CA ARG A 168 35.56 -37.80 -23.95
C ARG A 168 35.17 -36.78 -25.01
N ALA A 169 36.07 -36.46 -25.93
CA ALA A 169 35.89 -35.36 -26.89
C ALA A 169 34.77 -35.50 -27.96
N MET A 170 33.88 -36.51 -27.95
CA MET A 170 33.01 -36.74 -29.13
C MET A 170 31.59 -37.27 -28.92
N TRP A 171 31.07 -37.36 -27.69
CA TRP A 171 29.73 -37.90 -27.46
C TRP A 171 28.86 -36.88 -26.73
N MET A 172 28.05 -36.12 -27.47
CA MET A 172 26.90 -35.42 -26.91
C MET A 172 25.71 -36.38 -26.91
N GLU A 173 25.07 -36.61 -25.76
CA GLU A 173 23.78 -37.31 -25.73
C GLU A 173 22.69 -36.43 -26.37
N VAL A 174 22.86 -35.11 -26.32
CA VAL A 174 21.94 -34.13 -26.90
C VAL A 174 22.63 -33.32 -28.01
N PRO A 175 22.31 -33.57 -29.29
CA PRO A 175 22.76 -32.76 -30.41
C PRO A 175 22.40 -31.28 -30.28
N TRP A 176 23.17 -30.39 -30.92
CA TRP A 176 22.91 -28.94 -30.93
C TRP A 176 21.51 -28.65 -31.51
N GLU A 177 21.12 -29.41 -32.53
CA GLU A 177 19.86 -29.32 -33.24
C GLU A 177 18.66 -29.52 -32.31
N ASP A 178 18.78 -30.42 -31.32
CA ASP A 178 17.71 -30.69 -30.36
C ASP A 178 17.53 -29.55 -29.36
N GLY A 179 18.63 -28.93 -28.93
CA GLY A 179 18.60 -27.72 -28.11
C GLY A 179 17.99 -26.55 -28.88
N ASN A 180 18.40 -26.36 -30.13
CA ASN A 180 17.87 -25.31 -31.00
C ASN A 180 16.37 -25.49 -31.27
N LYS A 181 15.94 -26.72 -31.58
CA LYS A 181 14.53 -27.05 -31.77
C LYS A 181 13.70 -26.77 -30.52
N LEU A 182 14.20 -27.12 -29.33
CA LEU A 182 13.49 -26.83 -28.09
C LEU A 182 13.41 -25.31 -27.82
N ALA A 183 14.48 -24.56 -28.10
CA ALA A 183 14.47 -23.12 -27.95
C ALA A 183 13.48 -22.43 -28.90
N GLU A 184 13.35 -22.92 -30.13
CA GLU A 184 12.31 -22.50 -31.08
C GLU A 184 10.90 -22.82 -30.58
N GLU A 185 10.67 -24.03 -30.06
CA GLU A 185 9.38 -24.41 -29.43
C GLU A 185 9.03 -23.51 -28.24
N MET A 186 10.04 -23.13 -27.45
CA MET A 186 9.91 -22.24 -26.29
C MET A 186 9.91 -20.75 -26.67
N ASN A 187 10.20 -20.41 -27.92
CA ASN A 187 10.40 -19.04 -28.40
C ASN A 187 11.39 -18.24 -27.52
N VAL A 188 12.52 -18.86 -27.16
CA VAL A 188 13.61 -18.26 -26.37
C VAL A 188 14.93 -18.30 -27.15
N ALA A 189 15.89 -17.46 -26.76
CA ALA A 189 17.23 -17.55 -27.34
C ALA A 189 17.95 -18.85 -26.92
N PHE A 190 18.92 -19.30 -27.70
CA PHE A 190 19.73 -20.50 -27.41
C PHE A 190 21.23 -20.19 -27.48
N MET A 191 22.01 -20.64 -26.49
CA MET A 191 23.46 -20.50 -26.49
C MET A 191 24.16 -21.69 -25.84
N GLN A 192 25.33 -22.06 -26.35
CA GLN A 192 26.20 -23.07 -25.72
C GLN A 192 27.34 -22.40 -24.96
N VAL A 193 27.65 -22.92 -23.78
CA VAL A 193 28.68 -22.40 -22.87
C VAL A 193 29.71 -23.49 -22.58
N SER A 194 30.99 -23.13 -22.64
CA SER A 194 32.10 -23.98 -22.16
C SER A 194 32.68 -23.41 -20.88
N LEU A 195 32.55 -24.17 -19.78
CA LEU A 195 33.04 -23.78 -18.46
C LEU A 195 34.57 -23.92 -18.32
N LYS A 196 35.24 -24.74 -19.15
CA LYS A 196 36.70 -24.92 -19.13
C LYS A 196 37.42 -23.67 -19.65
N ASN A 197 36.92 -23.11 -20.74
CA ASN A 197 37.56 -21.98 -21.42
C ASN A 197 36.84 -20.64 -21.18
N GLY A 198 35.79 -20.62 -20.34
CA GLY A 198 34.95 -19.44 -20.10
C GLY A 198 34.20 -18.94 -21.34
N ARG A 199 34.13 -19.76 -22.40
CA ARG A 199 33.59 -19.34 -23.70
C ARG A 199 32.08 -19.12 -23.59
N ASN A 200 31.65 -17.95 -24.07
CA ASN A 200 30.26 -17.48 -24.08
C ASN A 200 29.62 -17.25 -22.70
N VAL A 201 30.37 -17.29 -21.59
CA VAL A 201 29.79 -17.06 -20.26
C VAL A 201 29.27 -15.63 -20.12
N ASP A 202 30.07 -14.61 -20.43
CA ASP A 202 29.62 -13.21 -20.35
C ASP A 202 28.54 -12.90 -21.41
N GLU A 203 28.65 -13.49 -22.60
CA GLU A 203 27.68 -13.32 -23.70
C GLU A 203 26.28 -13.76 -23.32
N VAL A 204 26.14 -14.83 -22.52
CA VAL A 204 24.84 -15.27 -21.98
C VAL A 204 24.15 -14.15 -21.22
N PHE A 205 24.87 -13.51 -20.30
CA PHE A 205 24.30 -12.49 -19.42
C PHE A 205 24.08 -11.16 -20.14
N ILE A 206 24.96 -10.79 -21.07
CA ILE A 206 24.78 -9.61 -21.92
C ILE A 206 23.56 -9.81 -22.82
N HIS A 207 23.42 -10.98 -23.46
CA HIS A 207 22.32 -11.25 -24.38
C HIS A 207 20.97 -11.26 -23.67
N ILE A 208 20.87 -11.91 -22.50
CA ILE A 208 19.62 -11.88 -21.74
C ILE A 208 19.31 -10.48 -21.19
N ALA A 209 20.32 -9.70 -20.78
CA ALA A 209 20.12 -8.30 -20.40
C ALA A 209 19.57 -7.45 -21.56
N ARG A 210 19.99 -7.70 -22.81
CA ARG A 210 19.38 -7.09 -24.01
C ARG A 210 17.92 -7.50 -24.19
N LEU A 211 17.58 -8.78 -23.98
CA LEU A 211 16.20 -9.27 -24.06
C LEU A 211 15.32 -8.61 -22.99
N ILE A 212 15.82 -8.49 -21.76
CA ILE A 212 15.14 -7.79 -20.65
C ILE A 212 14.92 -6.33 -21.01
N LYS A 213 15.97 -5.62 -21.45
CA LYS A 213 15.88 -4.21 -21.88
C LYS A 213 14.81 -4.03 -22.95
N LYS A 214 14.86 -4.84 -24.02
CA LYS A 214 13.89 -4.79 -25.12
C LYS A 214 12.45 -5.08 -24.65
N HIS A 215 12.28 -6.00 -23.72
CA HIS A 215 10.98 -6.33 -23.15
C HIS A 215 10.43 -5.19 -22.27
N GLN A 216 11.27 -4.59 -21.42
CA GLN A 216 10.90 -3.43 -20.61
C GLN A 216 10.59 -2.18 -21.46
N GLU A 217 11.36 -1.91 -22.51
CA GLU A 217 11.09 -0.83 -23.47
C GLU A 217 9.78 -1.03 -24.21
N ARG A 218 9.46 -2.26 -24.61
CA ARG A 218 8.17 -2.60 -25.22
C ARG A 218 7.01 -2.39 -24.24
N LYS A 219 7.14 -2.83 -22.99
CA LYS A 219 6.14 -2.55 -21.93
C LYS A 219 5.92 -1.04 -21.77
N LYS A 220 6.99 -0.24 -21.69
CA LYS A 220 6.92 1.23 -21.64
C LYS A 220 6.24 1.84 -22.88
N ARG A 221 6.50 1.30 -24.08
CA ARG A 221 5.82 1.78 -25.31
C ARG A 221 4.34 1.44 -25.31
N ILE A 222 3.97 0.22 -24.90
CA ILE A 222 2.56 -0.21 -24.82
C ILE A 222 1.81 0.63 -23.78
N SER A 223 2.41 0.87 -22.60
CA SER A 223 1.81 1.77 -21.60
C SER A 223 1.65 3.18 -22.17
N ASN A 224 2.66 3.73 -22.86
CA ASN A 224 2.58 5.06 -23.45
C ASN A 224 1.57 5.16 -24.61
N LEU A 225 1.41 4.11 -25.42
CA LEU A 225 0.38 4.01 -26.47
C LEU A 225 -1.02 3.89 -25.86
N HIS A 226 -1.17 3.16 -24.76
CA HIS A 226 -2.41 3.09 -24.01
C HIS A 226 -2.78 4.48 -23.46
N TRP A 227 -1.80 5.24 -22.96
CA TRP A 227 -1.98 6.63 -22.53
C TRP A 227 -2.29 7.59 -23.69
N ALA A 228 -1.63 7.45 -24.85
CA ALA A 228 -1.94 8.28 -26.03
C ALA A 228 -3.35 7.99 -26.58
N TYR A 229 -3.78 6.72 -26.58
CA TYR A 229 -5.16 6.35 -26.91
C TYR A 229 -6.15 6.87 -25.86
N TYR A 230 -5.79 6.87 -24.58
CA TYR A 230 -6.62 7.40 -23.51
C TYR A 230 -6.76 8.92 -23.60
N ASP A 231 -5.68 9.65 -23.86
CA ASP A 231 -5.71 11.10 -24.08
C ASP A 231 -6.51 11.46 -25.33
N GLN A 232 -6.36 10.71 -26.41
CA GLN A 232 -7.14 10.93 -27.63
C GLN A 232 -8.62 10.63 -27.41
N LYS A 233 -8.97 9.56 -26.69
CA LYS A 233 -10.35 9.24 -26.32
C LYS A 233 -10.94 10.26 -25.34
N VAL A 234 -10.15 10.81 -24.41
CA VAL A 234 -10.57 11.89 -23.51
C VAL A 234 -10.78 13.20 -24.27
N LEU A 235 -9.96 13.47 -25.29
CA LEU A 235 -10.13 14.61 -26.20
C LEU A 235 -11.37 14.45 -27.09
N ASP A 236 -11.60 13.27 -27.65
CA ASP A 236 -12.78 12.95 -28.45
C ASP A 236 -14.06 13.01 -27.61
N ASP A 237 -14.06 12.44 -26.40
CA ASP A 237 -15.17 12.56 -25.43
C ASP A 237 -15.43 14.02 -25.00
N ARG A 238 -14.39 14.87 -24.98
CA ARG A 238 -14.55 16.31 -24.70
C ARG A 238 -15.11 17.06 -25.91
N TYR A 239 -14.71 16.68 -27.12
CA TYR A 239 -15.23 17.25 -28.37
C TYR A 239 -16.71 16.89 -28.57
N GLU A 240 -17.09 15.63 -28.33
CA GLU A 240 -18.48 15.17 -28.39
C GLU A 240 -19.36 15.83 -27.32
N ARG A 241 -18.88 15.96 -26.07
CA ARG A 241 -19.58 16.71 -25.01
C ARG A 241 -19.68 18.22 -25.31
N GLY A 242 -18.75 18.77 -26.09
CA GLY A 242 -18.82 20.14 -26.61
C GLY A 242 -19.90 20.31 -27.69
N GLN A 243 -20.05 19.32 -28.57
CA GLN A 243 -21.10 19.28 -29.60
C GLN A 243 -22.51 19.09 -29.00
N GLU A 244 -22.66 18.28 -27.95
CA GLU A 244 -23.94 18.15 -27.23
C GLU A 244 -24.34 19.44 -26.49
N ARG A 245 -23.38 20.15 -25.87
CA ARG A 245 -23.63 21.48 -25.28
C ARG A 245 -24.06 22.52 -26.31
N ASN A 246 -23.56 22.43 -27.55
CA ASN A 246 -23.97 23.33 -28.63
C ASN A 246 -25.32 22.94 -29.26
N LYS A 247 -25.73 21.67 -29.22
CA LYS A 247 -27.09 21.25 -29.62
C LYS A 247 -28.17 21.77 -28.68
N PHE A 248 -27.88 21.90 -27.39
CA PHE A 248 -28.83 22.46 -26.41
C PHE A 248 -28.95 23.99 -26.45
N ARG A 249 -28.09 24.71 -27.20
CA ARG A 249 -28.23 26.15 -27.43
C ARG A 249 -29.02 26.52 -28.70
N HIS A 250 -29.40 25.54 -29.54
CA HIS A 250 -30.13 25.79 -30.79
C HIS A 250 -31.61 25.39 -30.78
N ILE A 251 -32.19 25.04 -29.62
CA ILE A 251 -33.64 24.79 -29.47
C ILE A 251 -34.23 25.77 -28.47
N THR A 252 -34.09 27.07 -28.74
CA THR A 252 -34.99 28.16 -28.27
C THR A 252 -34.47 29.45 -28.88
N THR A 253 -34.89 29.73 -30.11
CA THR A 253 -35.08 31.06 -30.73
C THR A 253 -35.52 30.82 -32.17
N GLY A 254 -36.78 30.41 -32.32
CA GLY A 254 -37.50 30.56 -33.58
C GLY A 254 -38.23 31.91 -33.53
N ASN A 255 -38.11 32.68 -34.60
CA ASN A 255 -38.68 34.01 -34.82
C ASN A 255 -38.06 35.16 -33.99
N GLU A 256 -37.11 35.88 -34.59
CA GLU A 256 -37.47 37.09 -35.33
C GLU A 256 -36.32 37.56 -36.22
N LYS A 257 -36.74 38.09 -37.37
CA LYS A 257 -35.92 38.50 -38.49
C LYS A 257 -35.26 39.85 -38.22
N ASN A 258 -34.01 39.92 -38.67
CA ASN A 258 -33.41 41.01 -39.41
C ASN A 258 -33.31 42.42 -38.79
N ILE A 259 -32.03 42.81 -38.64
CA ILE A 259 -31.44 44.00 -39.26
C ILE A 259 -31.71 45.34 -38.52
N HIS A 260 -30.72 45.89 -37.81
CA HIS A 260 -29.69 46.81 -38.33
C HIS A 260 -28.85 47.37 -37.18
N ASP A 261 -27.53 47.46 -37.39
CA ASP A 261 -26.74 48.56 -36.85
C ASP A 261 -25.98 49.22 -38.01
N GLN A 262 -26.11 50.54 -38.06
CA GLN A 262 -25.34 51.55 -38.78
C GLN A 262 -25.29 51.51 -40.33
N LEU A 263 -25.93 52.51 -40.95
CA LEU A 263 -25.25 53.54 -41.75
C LEU A 263 -26.21 54.69 -42.11
N ASP A 264 -25.84 55.88 -41.61
CA ASP A 264 -25.82 57.18 -42.29
C ASP A 264 -27.07 58.05 -42.59
N TYR A 265 -26.86 59.35 -42.30
CA TYR A 265 -27.46 60.60 -42.77
C TYR A 265 -28.93 60.97 -42.53
N GLY A 266 -29.09 62.07 -41.79
CA GLY A 266 -29.70 63.30 -42.33
C GLY A 266 -31.11 63.65 -41.88
N SER A 267 -31.24 64.82 -41.23
CA SER A 267 -32.35 65.83 -41.30
C SER A 267 -33.80 65.32 -41.12
N GLU A 268 -34.73 65.87 -40.36
CA GLU A 268 -34.99 67.15 -39.70
C GLU A 268 -36.53 67.09 -39.46
N VAL A 269 -37.07 67.71 -38.38
CA VAL A 269 -38.43 68.32 -38.33
C VAL A 269 -39.63 67.33 -38.32
N GLU A 270 -40.66 67.34 -37.45
CA GLU A 270 -41.18 68.32 -36.50
C GLU A 270 -42.09 67.64 -35.43
N LYS A 271 -42.02 68.20 -34.22
CA LYS A 271 -43.01 68.37 -33.13
C LYS A 271 -44.30 67.50 -33.12
N GLU A 272 -44.51 66.83 -31.98
CA GLU A 272 -45.64 67.16 -31.10
C GLU A 272 -45.33 66.84 -29.62
N GLN A 273 -45.64 67.80 -28.77
CA GLN A 273 -45.31 67.87 -27.34
C GLN A 273 -46.36 67.14 -26.50
N LEU A 274 -45.93 66.36 -25.51
CA LEU A 274 -46.68 66.12 -24.27
C LEU A 274 -45.69 66.04 -23.09
N GLY A 275 -45.93 66.93 -22.13
CA GLY A 275 -44.95 67.40 -21.16
C GLY A 275 -44.58 66.41 -20.05
N THR A 276 -43.34 66.60 -19.58
CA THR A 276 -42.77 66.09 -18.35
C THR A 276 -43.24 66.89 -17.13
N GLY A 277 -43.40 66.21 -15.99
CA GLY A 277 -43.59 66.83 -14.69
C GLY A 277 -43.46 65.83 -13.54
N CYS A 278 -42.27 65.85 -12.88
CA CYS A 278 -42.00 65.81 -11.42
C CYS A 278 -42.58 64.65 -10.55
N CYS A 279 -41.96 64.10 -9.50
CA CYS A 279 -41.03 64.65 -8.51
C CYS A 279 -40.37 63.52 -7.66
N THR A 280 -39.19 63.81 -7.08
CA THR A 280 -38.68 63.55 -5.69
C THR A 280 -38.77 62.13 -5.08
N GLY A 281 -37.83 61.59 -4.29
CA GLY A 281 -36.79 62.12 -3.40
C GLY A 281 -36.61 61.12 -2.23
N ARG A 282 -35.40 61.01 -1.64
CA ARG A 282 -35.05 60.12 -0.50
C ARG A 282 -35.77 60.50 0.82
N PRO A 283 -35.70 59.65 1.88
CA PRO A 283 -35.03 60.12 3.12
C PRO A 283 -34.36 59.04 4.03
N GLU A 284 -33.75 59.53 5.13
CA GLU A 284 -32.91 58.91 6.17
C GLU A 284 -33.64 58.56 7.51
N SER A 285 -32.96 57.75 8.35
CA SER A 285 -32.80 57.77 9.84
C SER A 285 -33.95 57.52 10.85
N SER A 286 -33.53 56.91 11.99
CA SER A 286 -33.80 57.27 13.40
C SER A 286 -34.61 56.35 14.35
N TYR A 287 -33.91 56.01 15.45
CA TYR A 287 -34.25 55.80 16.88
C TYR A 287 -35.69 55.81 17.46
N CYS A 288 -35.80 55.03 18.56
CA CYS A 288 -36.52 55.28 19.83
C CYS A 288 -37.94 54.71 20.10
N THR A 289 -37.96 53.73 21.02
CA THR A 289 -38.76 53.57 22.26
C THR A 289 -40.28 53.79 22.27
N LEU A 290 -41.00 52.80 22.82
CA LEU A 290 -42.16 53.02 23.71
C LEU A 290 -42.36 51.87 24.72
N PHE A 291 -42.81 52.27 25.90
CA PHE A 291 -42.78 51.60 27.20
C PHE A 291 -44.18 51.02 27.55
N SER A 292 -44.21 49.81 28.12
CA SER A 292 -44.96 49.38 29.32
C SER A 292 -46.50 49.47 29.45
N ARG A 293 -47.15 48.34 29.82
CA ARG A 293 -47.67 47.98 31.19
C ARG A 293 -48.83 46.96 31.10
N PHE A 294 -48.79 45.87 31.89
CA PHE A 294 -49.79 45.60 32.96
C PHE A 294 -49.38 44.43 33.88
N ARG A 295 -49.61 44.63 35.19
CA ARG A 295 -49.34 43.77 36.36
C ARG A 295 -50.48 42.76 36.60
N ILE A 296 -50.21 41.67 37.34
CA ILE A 296 -50.79 41.38 38.68
C ILE A 296 -50.14 40.14 39.32
N LEU A 297 -49.90 40.26 40.64
CA LEU A 297 -49.36 39.29 41.59
C LEU A 297 -50.30 38.11 41.90
N LYS A 298 -49.72 36.96 42.30
CA LYS A 298 -49.95 36.32 43.61
C LYS A 298 -48.88 35.24 43.86
N GLY A 299 -48.21 35.33 45.01
CA GLY A 299 -47.14 34.41 45.41
C GLY A 299 -47.62 33.22 46.25
N LEU A 300 -46.74 32.22 46.38
CA LEU A 300 -46.70 31.27 47.49
C LEU A 300 -45.31 30.60 47.57
N ARG A 301 -44.62 30.91 48.69
CA ARG A 301 -43.62 30.19 49.50
C ARG A 301 -42.43 29.42 48.88
N ALA A 302 -41.31 29.59 49.57
CA ALA A 302 -39.94 29.16 49.28
C ALA A 302 -39.57 27.74 49.75
N LEU A 303 -38.58 27.12 49.07
CA LEU A 303 -37.40 26.34 49.54
C LEU A 303 -36.85 25.45 48.40
N PRO A 304 -35.56 25.01 48.41
CA PRO A 304 -34.31 25.76 48.39
C PRO A 304 -33.61 25.68 47.01
N LEU A 305 -32.57 26.51 46.79
CA LEU A 305 -31.69 26.43 45.61
C LEU A 305 -31.02 25.04 45.53
N ALA A 306 -31.35 24.27 44.50
CA ALA A 306 -30.50 23.19 44.00
C ALA A 306 -29.70 23.75 42.81
N ALA A 307 -28.38 23.71 42.95
CA ALA A 307 -27.42 24.17 41.96
C ALA A 307 -27.70 23.56 40.57
N SER A 308 -27.73 24.42 39.57
CA SER A 308 -27.57 24.05 38.17
C SER A 308 -26.30 23.21 37.99
N PRO A 309 -26.35 22.04 37.32
CA PRO A 309 -25.14 21.29 37.05
C PRO A 309 -24.36 22.06 35.99
N SER A 310 -23.32 22.75 36.44
CA SER A 310 -22.17 23.09 35.61
C SER A 310 -21.75 21.84 34.84
N VAL A 311 -21.49 22.01 33.55
CA VAL A 311 -20.88 21.02 32.68
C VAL A 311 -19.52 20.65 33.28
N SER A 312 -19.52 19.63 34.15
CA SER A 312 -18.32 19.04 34.71
C SER A 312 -17.79 18.03 33.70
N ASP A 313 -16.63 18.35 33.14
CA ASP A 313 -15.51 17.43 32.90
C ASP A 313 -15.87 15.94 33.07
N ARG A 314 -16.41 15.33 32.01
CA ARG A 314 -16.68 13.90 32.00
C ARG A 314 -15.42 13.17 31.52
N THR A 315 -14.65 12.74 32.52
CA THR A 315 -13.85 11.51 32.54
C THR A 315 -12.90 11.30 31.36
N TYR A 316 -11.81 12.08 31.32
CA TYR A 316 -10.52 11.45 31.05
C TYR A 316 -10.17 10.62 32.29
N SER A 317 -10.18 9.30 32.13
CA SER A 317 -9.74 8.37 33.17
C SER A 317 -8.34 8.76 33.61
N LYS A 318 -8.12 8.95 34.93
CA LYS A 318 -6.78 9.05 35.51
C LYS A 318 -5.92 7.92 34.94
N MET A 319 -4.79 8.26 34.32
CA MET A 319 -3.78 7.29 33.90
C MET A 319 -3.49 6.35 35.06
N ALA A 320 -3.42 5.04 34.80
CA ALA A 320 -3.05 4.10 35.85
C ALA A 320 -1.66 4.48 36.36
N PRO A 321 -1.46 4.69 37.68
CA PRO A 321 -0.15 5.03 38.19
C PRO A 321 0.79 3.85 37.93
N LEU A 322 1.86 4.09 37.16
CA LEU A 322 3.01 3.19 37.12
C LEU A 322 3.47 2.99 38.56
N THR A 323 3.73 1.75 38.96
CA THR A 323 4.35 1.51 40.27
C THR A 323 5.73 2.17 40.26
N ASN A 324 6.04 3.00 41.25
CA ASN A 324 7.27 3.83 41.32
C ASN A 324 8.59 3.02 41.45
N GLY A 325 8.59 1.73 41.21
CA GLY A 325 9.80 0.91 41.16
C GLY A 325 10.43 0.97 39.78
N LYS A 326 11.58 1.65 39.65
CA LYS A 326 12.44 1.52 38.45
C LYS A 326 12.86 0.05 38.33
N VAL A 327 12.39 -0.64 37.30
CA VAL A 327 12.84 -2.01 36.98
C VAL A 327 14.26 -1.91 36.38
N PRO A 328 15.20 -2.81 36.68
CA PRO A 328 16.50 -2.78 36.04
C PRO A 328 16.38 -3.04 34.53
N LYS A 329 17.20 -2.34 33.75
CA LYS A 329 17.35 -2.60 32.31
C LYS A 329 17.81 -4.04 32.10
N SER A 330 17.25 -4.71 31.09
CA SER A 330 17.61 -6.10 30.81
C SER A 330 19.05 -6.22 30.32
N THR A 331 19.72 -7.27 30.77
CA THR A 331 21.05 -7.67 30.27
C THR A 331 21.00 -8.38 28.92
N LYS A 332 19.81 -8.84 28.49
CA LYS A 332 19.59 -9.46 27.17
C LYS A 332 19.50 -8.41 26.07
N MET A 333 18.54 -7.49 26.18
CA MET A 333 18.37 -6.37 25.26
C MET A 333 17.59 -5.24 25.95
N HIS A 334 18.06 -4.02 25.76
CA HIS A 334 17.37 -2.81 26.20
C HIS A 334 17.36 -1.76 25.09
N SER A 335 16.18 -1.18 24.84
CA SER A 335 15.96 -0.20 23.77
C SER A 335 15.21 1.03 24.29
N LYS A 336 15.50 2.22 23.76
CA LYS A 336 14.73 3.43 24.11
C LYS A 336 13.27 3.32 23.62
N VAL A 337 13.09 2.76 22.43
CA VAL A 337 11.78 2.58 21.79
C VAL A 337 11.70 1.26 21.05
N VAL A 338 10.61 0.53 21.30
CA VAL A 338 10.26 -0.70 20.59
C VAL A 338 8.94 -0.51 19.86
N ILE A 339 8.89 -0.92 18.60
CA ILE A 339 7.70 -0.88 17.74
C ILE A 339 7.24 -2.32 17.53
N ILE A 340 5.97 -2.59 17.80
CA ILE A 340 5.38 -3.93 17.62
C ILE A 340 4.38 -3.85 16.46
N GLY A 341 4.75 -4.42 15.32
CA GLY A 341 3.94 -4.45 14.10
C GLY A 341 4.65 -3.81 12.89
N SER A 342 4.47 -4.44 11.72
CA SER A 342 5.15 -4.12 10.46
C SER A 342 4.25 -3.51 9.39
N GLY A 343 3.07 -3.00 9.75
CA GLY A 343 2.23 -2.26 8.81
C GLY A 343 2.80 -0.86 8.50
N PRO A 344 2.08 -0.06 7.68
CA PRO A 344 2.46 1.32 7.36
C PRO A 344 2.73 2.19 8.60
N ALA A 345 1.94 2.00 9.66
CA ALA A 345 2.11 2.72 10.93
C ALA A 345 3.45 2.41 11.60
N GLY A 346 3.80 1.12 11.72
CA GLY A 346 5.03 0.69 12.38
C GLY A 346 6.28 1.14 11.63
N HIS A 347 6.30 0.94 10.31
CA HIS A 347 7.43 1.39 9.47
C HIS A 347 7.54 2.91 9.41
N THR A 348 6.44 3.66 9.36
CA THR A 348 6.52 5.13 9.42
C THR A 348 7.08 5.59 10.76
N ALA A 349 6.63 5.00 11.87
CA ALA A 349 7.19 5.31 13.19
C ALA A 349 8.71 5.03 13.24
N ALA A 350 9.13 3.88 12.71
CA ALA A 350 10.53 3.48 12.64
C ALA A 350 11.39 4.47 11.86
N VAL A 351 10.93 4.91 10.68
CA VAL A 351 11.65 5.89 9.86
C VAL A 351 11.90 7.19 10.62
N TYR A 352 10.89 7.71 11.32
CA TYR A 352 11.03 8.96 12.08
C TYR A 352 11.98 8.80 13.28
N LEU A 353 11.81 7.75 14.09
CA LEU A 353 12.65 7.49 15.26
C LEU A 353 14.10 7.18 14.88
N ALA A 354 14.32 6.46 13.78
CA ALA A 354 15.66 6.16 13.28
C ALA A 354 16.37 7.44 12.79
N ARG A 355 15.64 8.33 12.10
CA ARG A 355 16.17 9.65 11.71
C ARG A 355 16.46 10.58 12.89
N ALA A 356 15.76 10.40 14.01
CA ALA A 356 16.03 11.05 15.29
C ALA A 356 17.20 10.41 16.07
N ASN A 357 17.91 9.42 15.49
CA ASN A 357 19.00 8.68 16.12
C ASN A 357 18.60 7.94 17.42
N LEU A 358 17.32 7.57 17.58
CA LEU A 358 16.84 6.81 18.74
C LEU A 358 17.01 5.29 18.61
N ASN A 359 17.59 4.82 17.49
CA ASN A 359 17.86 3.41 17.20
C ASN A 359 16.65 2.49 17.49
N PRO A 360 15.51 2.71 16.83
CA PRO A 360 14.30 1.94 17.10
C PRO A 360 14.48 0.45 16.77
N VAL A 361 13.91 -0.40 17.61
CA VAL A 361 13.75 -1.83 17.32
C VAL A 361 12.31 -2.08 16.88
N LEU A 362 12.13 -2.65 15.70
CA LEU A 362 10.82 -3.01 15.14
C LEU A 362 10.68 -4.53 15.07
N PHE A 363 9.66 -5.08 15.72
CA PHE A 363 9.26 -6.47 15.58
C PHE A 363 8.25 -6.61 14.46
N GLU A 364 8.65 -7.26 13.37
CA GLU A 364 7.81 -7.39 12.18
C GLU A 364 6.86 -8.59 12.20
N GLY A 365 7.07 -9.52 13.16
CA GLY A 365 6.26 -10.72 13.32
C GLY A 365 6.66 -11.85 12.37
N PHE A 366 6.62 -13.08 12.86
CA PHE A 366 6.69 -14.27 12.02
C PHE A 366 5.28 -14.81 11.80
N MET A 367 4.64 -14.43 10.69
CA MET A 367 3.23 -14.75 10.41
C MET A 367 2.25 -14.29 11.52
N ALA A 368 2.58 -13.22 12.23
CA ALA A 368 1.79 -12.72 13.35
C ALA A 368 0.35 -12.39 12.91
N ASN A 369 -0.63 -12.91 13.67
CA ASN A 369 -2.06 -12.80 13.34
C ASN A 369 -2.45 -13.32 11.94
N GLY A 370 -1.63 -14.20 11.35
CA GLY A 370 -1.88 -14.77 10.02
C GLY A 370 -1.43 -13.89 8.85
N PHE A 371 -0.69 -12.81 9.10
CA PHE A 371 -0.15 -11.94 8.06
C PHE A 371 1.37 -12.03 8.00
N ALA A 372 1.94 -11.97 6.79
CA ALA A 372 3.38 -11.81 6.60
C ALA A 372 3.84 -10.44 7.10
N ALA A 373 5.16 -10.29 7.31
CA ALA A 373 5.77 -9.00 7.59
C ALA A 373 5.39 -7.97 6.51
N GLY A 374 4.90 -6.81 6.92
CA GLY A 374 4.25 -5.81 6.05
C GLY A 374 2.76 -5.62 6.36
N GLY A 375 2.12 -6.56 7.06
CA GLY A 375 0.73 -6.46 7.50
C GLY A 375 -0.30 -6.66 6.39
N GLN A 376 -1.50 -6.11 6.54
CA GLN A 376 -2.64 -6.41 5.64
C GLN A 376 -2.38 -6.13 4.16
N LEU A 377 -1.54 -5.12 3.84
CA LEU A 377 -1.21 -4.78 2.45
C LEU A 377 -0.49 -5.91 1.71
N THR A 378 0.15 -6.85 2.40
CA THR A 378 0.77 -8.02 1.75
C THR A 378 -0.27 -8.97 1.15
N THR A 379 -1.55 -8.79 1.50
CA THR A 379 -2.67 -9.62 1.01
C THR A 379 -3.53 -8.89 -0.03
N THR A 380 -3.14 -7.68 -0.42
CA THR A 380 -3.78 -6.85 -1.44
C THR A 380 -2.94 -6.85 -2.72
N THR A 381 -3.60 -6.72 -3.86
CA THR A 381 -2.93 -6.50 -5.16
C THR A 381 -2.56 -5.04 -5.33
N ASP A 382 -3.34 -4.24 -6.05
CA ASP A 382 -3.01 -2.86 -6.39
C ASP A 382 -3.49 -1.86 -5.33
N VAL A 383 -2.59 -0.96 -4.95
CA VAL A 383 -2.85 0.18 -4.07
C VAL A 383 -2.81 1.46 -4.91
N GLU A 384 -3.99 2.00 -5.21
CA GLU A 384 -4.14 3.20 -6.04
C GLU A 384 -4.36 4.48 -5.23
N ASN A 385 -4.64 4.35 -3.93
CA ASN A 385 -5.03 5.45 -3.06
C ASN A 385 -3.93 5.88 -2.06
N TYR A 386 -2.70 5.36 -2.21
CA TYR A 386 -1.55 5.82 -1.46
C TYR A 386 -0.84 6.96 -2.23
N PRO A 387 -0.83 8.20 -1.71
CA PRO A 387 -0.26 9.33 -2.43
C PRO A 387 1.25 9.16 -2.64
N GLY A 388 1.73 9.57 -3.82
CA GLY A 388 3.13 9.39 -4.25
C GLY A 388 3.31 8.29 -5.31
N PHE A 389 2.29 7.48 -5.55
CA PHE A 389 2.29 6.42 -6.58
C PHE A 389 1.18 6.68 -7.61
N PRO A 390 1.35 7.62 -8.55
CA PRO A 390 0.29 8.02 -9.50
C PRO A 390 -0.13 6.91 -10.47
N SER A 391 0.73 5.91 -10.66
CA SER A 391 0.49 4.74 -11.49
C SER A 391 0.02 3.52 -10.69
N GLY A 392 -0.33 3.69 -9.41
CA GLY A 392 -0.55 2.59 -8.48
C GLY A 392 0.74 1.88 -8.09
N ILE A 393 0.65 1.00 -7.10
CA ILE A 393 1.75 0.15 -6.64
C ILE A 393 1.17 -1.12 -6.01
N LEU A 394 1.85 -2.26 -6.16
CA LEU A 394 1.44 -3.48 -5.47
C LEU A 394 1.57 -3.33 -3.94
N GLY A 395 0.61 -3.84 -3.19
CA GLY A 395 0.60 -3.81 -1.72
C GLY A 395 1.88 -4.37 -1.08
N PRO A 396 2.35 -5.57 -1.48
CA PRO A 396 3.65 -6.10 -1.07
C PRO A 396 4.83 -5.19 -1.45
N GLU A 397 4.86 -4.66 -2.67
CA GLU A 397 5.95 -3.78 -3.11
C GLU A 397 5.99 -2.48 -2.31
N LEU A 398 4.82 -1.92 -1.97
CA LEU A 398 4.72 -0.76 -1.11
C LEU A 398 5.34 -1.07 0.27
N MET A 399 5.05 -2.23 0.85
CA MET A 399 5.62 -2.62 2.15
C MET A 399 7.12 -2.93 2.10
N ASP A 400 7.61 -3.51 1.01
CA ASP A 400 9.05 -3.65 0.78
C ASP A 400 9.75 -2.28 0.79
N LYS A 401 9.18 -1.26 0.11
CA LYS A 401 9.74 0.11 0.13
C LYS A 401 9.73 0.74 1.52
N PHE A 402 8.68 0.53 2.33
CA PHE A 402 8.63 0.99 3.72
C PHE A 402 9.70 0.32 4.59
N ARG A 403 9.88 -0.99 4.41
CA ARG A 403 10.89 -1.78 5.12
C ARG A 403 12.30 -1.35 4.75
N GLU A 404 12.60 -1.19 3.46
CA GLU A 404 13.86 -0.68 2.95
C GLU A 404 14.18 0.71 3.52
N GLN A 405 13.19 1.62 3.56
CA GLN A 405 13.38 2.95 4.11
C GLN A 405 13.66 2.91 5.63
N SER A 406 12.99 2.03 6.38
CA SER A 406 13.22 1.85 7.81
C SER A 406 14.65 1.36 8.08
N LEU A 407 15.11 0.35 7.34
CA LEU A 407 16.48 -0.19 7.44
C LEU A 407 17.53 0.85 7.05
N ARG A 408 17.28 1.60 5.96
CA ARG A 408 18.21 2.62 5.45
C ARG A 408 18.59 3.66 6.51
N PHE A 409 17.65 4.04 7.38
CA PHE A 409 17.90 5.03 8.44
C PHE A 409 18.39 4.43 9.76
N GLY A 410 18.59 3.10 9.84
CA GLY A 410 19.18 2.44 11.00
C GLY A 410 18.20 1.78 11.96
N THR A 411 16.96 1.51 11.53
CA THR A 411 16.03 0.69 12.34
C THR A 411 16.57 -0.74 12.43
N THR A 412 16.57 -1.32 13.65
CA THR A 412 16.81 -2.75 13.82
C THR A 412 15.49 -3.49 13.65
N ILE A 413 15.35 -4.25 12.56
CA ILE A 413 14.13 -5.03 12.29
C ILE A 413 14.36 -6.48 12.68
N ILE A 414 13.46 -7.03 13.50
CA ILE A 414 13.50 -8.40 14.01
C ILE A 414 12.28 -9.16 13.51
N THR A 415 12.51 -10.21 12.72
CA THR A 415 11.49 -11.08 12.13
C THR A 415 10.97 -12.12 13.14
N GLU A 416 10.46 -11.64 14.28
CA GLU A 416 9.92 -12.48 15.35
C GLU A 416 8.63 -11.86 15.89
N THR A 417 7.73 -12.70 16.41
CA THR A 417 6.48 -12.26 17.02
C THR A 417 6.69 -11.95 18.49
N VAL A 418 6.22 -10.79 18.97
CA VAL A 418 6.14 -10.50 20.41
C VAL A 418 4.88 -11.17 20.96
N SER A 419 5.05 -12.16 21.83
CA SER A 419 3.96 -12.98 22.36
C SER A 419 3.48 -12.55 23.75
N LYS A 420 4.32 -11.83 24.50
CA LYS A 420 3.99 -11.35 25.85
C LYS A 420 4.60 -9.98 26.14
N ILE A 421 3.85 -9.15 26.87
CA ILE A 421 4.26 -7.82 27.30
C ILE A 421 3.79 -7.57 28.74
N ASP A 422 4.57 -6.80 29.49
CA ASP A 422 4.23 -6.32 30.82
C ASP A 422 4.46 -4.80 30.90
N LEU A 423 3.36 -4.09 31.08
CA LEU A 423 3.25 -2.63 31.11
C LEU A 423 3.12 -2.06 32.54
N SER A 424 3.28 -2.89 33.58
CA SER A 424 3.07 -2.50 34.98
C SER A 424 4.11 -1.54 35.56
N ALA A 425 5.32 -1.53 34.99
CA ALA A 425 6.44 -0.69 35.41
C ALA A 425 7.39 -0.41 34.24
N ARG A 426 8.17 0.68 34.35
CA ARG A 426 9.17 1.09 33.34
C ARG A 426 10.61 0.78 33.80
N PRO A 427 11.52 0.42 32.88
CA PRO A 427 11.28 0.12 31.46
C PRO A 427 10.36 -1.09 31.30
N PHE A 428 9.49 -1.03 30.29
CA PHE A 428 8.52 -2.08 30.00
C PHE A 428 9.22 -3.37 29.64
N ARG A 429 8.59 -4.50 29.93
CA ARG A 429 9.16 -5.82 29.65
C ARG A 429 8.38 -6.50 28.54
N TYR A 430 9.08 -7.17 27.64
CA TYR A 430 8.44 -7.96 26.59
C TYR A 430 9.24 -9.22 26.28
N TRP A 431 8.54 -10.21 25.72
CA TRP A 431 9.10 -11.50 25.34
C TRP A 431 8.68 -11.86 23.92
N ARG A 432 9.58 -12.56 23.25
CA ARG A 432 9.37 -13.10 21.91
C ARG A 432 8.68 -14.45 22.02
N GLU A 433 8.02 -14.84 20.94
CA GLU A 433 7.37 -16.14 20.81
C GLU A 433 8.37 -17.27 21.04
N SER A 434 8.00 -18.24 21.88
CA SER A 434 8.85 -19.36 22.34
C SER A 434 9.91 -19.00 23.38
N GLU A 435 9.98 -17.75 23.84
CA GLU A 435 10.93 -17.28 24.86
C GLU A 435 10.21 -16.65 26.07
N GLU A 436 8.92 -16.95 26.31
CA GLU A 436 8.09 -16.27 27.32
C GLU A 436 8.51 -16.48 28.78
N ASN A 437 9.34 -17.51 29.02
CA ASN A 437 9.88 -17.89 30.32
C ASN A 437 11.33 -17.42 30.52
N ASP A 438 11.94 -16.85 29.48
CA ASP A 438 13.32 -16.36 29.54
C ASP A 438 13.40 -14.97 30.20
N VAL A 439 14.63 -14.48 30.35
CA VAL A 439 14.87 -13.10 30.78
C VAL A 439 14.21 -12.13 29.78
N PRO A 440 13.30 -11.24 30.24
CA PRO A 440 12.63 -10.30 29.36
C PRO A 440 13.61 -9.35 28.69
N GLU A 441 13.27 -8.90 27.49
CA GLU A 441 13.84 -7.70 26.92
C GLU A 441 13.10 -6.46 27.46
N THR A 442 13.74 -5.29 27.40
CA THR A 442 13.20 -4.08 28.01
C THR A 442 13.14 -2.89 27.07
N ALA A 443 12.11 -2.06 27.20
CA ALA A 443 11.93 -0.84 26.42
C ALA A 443 11.50 0.35 27.28
N ASP A 444 12.11 1.52 27.11
CA ASP A 444 11.65 2.73 27.83
C ASP A 444 10.27 3.19 27.32
N THR A 445 10.01 3.03 26.02
CA THR A 445 8.72 3.31 25.37
C THR A 445 8.34 2.23 24.36
N ILE A 446 7.03 2.04 24.14
CA ILE A 446 6.50 1.04 23.20
C ILE A 446 5.45 1.68 22.29
N ILE A 447 5.56 1.43 20.98
CA ILE A 447 4.55 1.77 19.97
C ILE A 447 3.84 0.49 19.53
N ILE A 448 2.55 0.37 19.83
CA ILE A 448 1.69 -0.71 19.39
C ILE A 448 1.12 -0.35 18.01
N ALA A 449 1.61 -1.03 16.97
CA ALA A 449 1.21 -0.86 15.57
C ALA A 449 0.79 -2.20 14.94
N THR A 450 0.18 -3.08 15.74
CA THR A 450 -0.17 -4.46 15.37
C THR A 450 -1.34 -4.58 14.38
N GLY A 451 -2.00 -3.46 14.08
CA GLY A 451 -3.08 -3.38 13.10
C GLY A 451 -4.40 -4.00 13.56
N ALA A 452 -5.27 -4.25 12.58
CA ALA A 452 -6.51 -5.00 12.74
C ALA A 452 -6.64 -5.95 11.54
N SER A 453 -7.46 -7.00 11.65
CA SER A 453 -7.76 -7.90 10.54
C SER A 453 -9.22 -7.80 10.16
N ALA A 454 -9.53 -7.74 8.86
CA ALA A 454 -10.91 -7.82 8.42
C ALA A 454 -11.48 -9.21 8.75
N LYS A 455 -12.67 -9.26 9.37
CA LYS A 455 -13.31 -10.53 9.69
C LYS A 455 -13.78 -11.20 8.41
N ARG A 456 -13.48 -12.50 8.31
CA ARG A 456 -13.83 -13.38 7.19
C ARG A 456 -14.75 -14.49 7.69
N LEU A 457 -15.58 -15.04 6.80
CA LEU A 457 -16.52 -16.12 7.16
C LEU A 457 -15.94 -17.53 6.93
N GLY A 458 -14.86 -17.65 6.15
CA GLY A 458 -14.29 -18.96 5.81
C GLY A 458 -15.24 -19.78 4.94
N LEU A 459 -15.92 -19.13 3.98
CA LEU A 459 -16.86 -19.81 3.09
C LEU A 459 -16.14 -20.84 2.21
N LYS A 460 -16.85 -21.90 1.81
CA LYS A 460 -16.32 -22.84 0.82
C LYS A 460 -16.01 -22.09 -0.48
N GLY A 461 -14.80 -22.27 -1.02
CA GLY A 461 -14.32 -21.55 -2.21
C GLY A 461 -13.75 -20.16 -1.92
N GLU A 462 -13.84 -19.64 -0.69
CA GLU A 462 -13.35 -18.30 -0.35
C GLU A 462 -11.85 -18.14 -0.59
N VAL A 463 -11.04 -19.16 -0.27
CA VAL A 463 -9.58 -19.12 -0.49
C VAL A 463 -9.23 -18.98 -1.97
N ALA A 464 -9.99 -19.63 -2.86
CA ALA A 464 -9.71 -19.61 -4.30
C ALA A 464 -10.03 -18.26 -4.95
N TYR A 465 -11.04 -17.55 -4.45
CA TYR A 465 -11.51 -16.28 -5.02
C TYR A 465 -11.16 -15.06 -4.16
N TRP A 466 -10.38 -15.22 -3.10
CA TRP A 466 -9.86 -14.11 -2.31
C TRP A 466 -8.95 -13.23 -3.17
N GLN A 467 -9.24 -11.92 -3.23
CA GLN A 467 -8.64 -10.96 -4.17
C GLN A 467 -8.93 -11.21 -5.67
N SER A 468 -9.57 -12.32 -6.02
CA SER A 468 -10.08 -12.63 -7.36
C SER A 468 -11.62 -12.57 -7.42
N GLY A 469 -12.17 -11.50 -6.85
CA GLY A 469 -13.61 -11.25 -6.76
C GLY A 469 -14.16 -11.20 -5.34
N ILE A 470 -13.41 -11.64 -4.33
CA ILE A 470 -13.77 -11.45 -2.91
C ILE A 470 -12.83 -10.42 -2.29
N SER A 471 -13.40 -9.40 -1.64
CA SER A 471 -12.69 -8.34 -0.91
C SER A 471 -13.31 -8.13 0.47
N ALA A 472 -12.57 -7.45 1.35
CA ALA A 472 -13.08 -6.97 2.64
C ALA A 472 -12.96 -5.44 2.80
N CYS A 473 -12.70 -4.72 1.70
CA CYS A 473 -12.65 -3.26 1.68
C CYS A 473 -13.26 -2.72 0.39
N ALA A 474 -14.53 -2.31 0.41
CA ALA A 474 -15.16 -1.71 -0.76
C ALA A 474 -14.49 -0.41 -1.22
N VAL A 475 -13.93 0.38 -0.30
CA VAL A 475 -13.27 1.65 -0.62
C VAL A 475 -11.95 1.44 -1.37
N CYS A 476 -11.26 0.35 -1.05
CA CYS A 476 -9.98 -0.03 -1.65
C CYS A 476 -10.21 -0.54 -3.07
N ASP A 477 -11.03 -1.59 -3.21
CA ASP A 477 -11.07 -2.36 -4.45
C ASP A 477 -12.32 -2.06 -5.29
N GLY A 478 -13.31 -1.34 -4.76
CA GLY A 478 -14.60 -1.17 -5.44
C GLY A 478 -14.51 -0.53 -6.83
N ALA A 479 -13.43 0.21 -7.11
CA ALA A 479 -13.18 0.87 -8.39
C ALA A 479 -12.47 -0.01 -9.43
N VAL A 480 -11.94 -1.18 -9.04
CA VAL A 480 -11.14 -2.01 -9.97
C VAL A 480 -12.00 -2.53 -11.13
N PRO A 481 -11.43 -2.71 -12.35
CA PRO A 481 -12.20 -2.99 -13.56
C PRO A 481 -13.13 -4.20 -13.48
N ILE A 482 -12.77 -5.22 -12.71
CA ILE A 482 -13.55 -6.46 -12.58
C ILE A 482 -14.95 -6.25 -11.98
N PHE A 483 -15.17 -5.18 -11.22
CA PHE A 483 -16.44 -4.88 -10.57
C PHE A 483 -17.32 -3.88 -11.34
N ARG A 484 -16.77 -3.26 -12.39
CA ARG A 484 -17.45 -2.19 -13.14
C ARG A 484 -18.64 -2.73 -13.93
N ASN A 485 -19.81 -2.13 -13.72
CA ASN A 485 -21.09 -2.53 -14.29
C ASN A 485 -21.46 -4.01 -14.02
N GLN A 486 -20.90 -4.62 -12.98
CA GLN A 486 -21.23 -5.99 -12.58
C GLN A 486 -22.14 -6.01 -11.35
N PRO A 487 -22.95 -7.07 -11.16
CA PRO A 487 -23.68 -7.29 -9.91
C PRO A 487 -22.70 -7.65 -8.79
N LEU A 488 -22.84 -6.99 -7.64
CA LEU A 488 -21.96 -7.15 -6.47
C LEU A 488 -22.78 -7.57 -5.25
N ALA A 489 -22.16 -8.24 -4.29
CA ALA A 489 -22.74 -8.59 -3.01
C ALA A 489 -21.95 -7.97 -1.85
N VAL A 490 -22.65 -7.52 -0.82
CA VAL A 490 -22.09 -7.10 0.47
C VAL A 490 -22.67 -8.00 1.55
N ILE A 491 -21.82 -8.61 2.37
CA ILE A 491 -22.26 -9.35 3.56
C ILE A 491 -22.11 -8.47 4.78
N GLY A 492 -23.22 -8.18 5.46
CA GLY A 492 -23.22 -7.40 6.69
C GLY A 492 -24.57 -6.74 6.96
N GLY A 493 -24.76 -6.24 8.18
CA GLY A 493 -26.02 -5.59 8.58
C GLY A 493 -25.87 -4.36 9.46
N GLY A 494 -24.63 -3.88 9.67
CA GLY A 494 -24.34 -2.66 10.42
C GLY A 494 -24.18 -1.43 9.50
N ASP A 495 -23.77 -0.30 10.08
CA ASP A 495 -23.51 0.92 9.32
C ASP A 495 -22.43 0.71 8.24
N SER A 496 -21.36 -0.06 8.53
CA SER A 496 -20.32 -0.38 7.53
C SER A 496 -20.89 -1.05 6.29
N ALA A 497 -21.81 -2.00 6.44
CA ALA A 497 -22.46 -2.65 5.30
C ALA A 497 -23.30 -1.67 4.48
N ALA A 498 -23.97 -0.73 5.14
CA ALA A 498 -24.76 0.29 4.46
C ALA A 498 -23.88 1.31 3.71
N GLU A 499 -22.76 1.73 4.31
CA GLU A 499 -21.79 2.63 3.72
C GLU A 499 -21.09 2.00 2.52
N GLU A 500 -20.57 0.78 2.68
CA GLU A 500 -19.88 0.05 1.61
C GLU A 500 -20.81 -0.29 0.45
N ALA A 501 -22.02 -0.80 0.73
CA ALA A 501 -22.99 -1.06 -0.33
C ALA A 501 -23.37 0.22 -1.09
N THR A 502 -23.57 1.33 -0.38
CA THR A 502 -23.84 2.62 -1.04
C THR A 502 -22.65 3.09 -1.87
N TYR A 503 -21.42 2.92 -1.39
CA TYR A 503 -20.21 3.26 -2.13
C TYR A 503 -20.08 2.45 -3.43
N LEU A 504 -20.32 1.13 -3.37
CA LEU A 504 -20.22 0.23 -4.51
C LEU A 504 -21.24 0.54 -5.62
N THR A 505 -22.36 1.20 -5.33
CA THR A 505 -23.36 1.60 -6.36
C THR A 505 -22.81 2.57 -7.41
N LYS A 506 -21.67 3.23 -7.12
CA LYS A 506 -20.93 4.07 -8.06
C LYS A 506 -20.31 3.25 -9.19
N TYR A 507 -19.98 1.98 -8.94
CA TYR A 507 -19.22 1.12 -9.85
C TYR A 507 -20.03 -0.07 -10.36
N GLY A 508 -20.73 -0.76 -9.46
CA GLY A 508 -21.56 -1.92 -9.79
C GLY A 508 -22.82 -1.54 -10.58
N SER A 509 -23.34 -2.50 -11.35
CA SER A 509 -24.65 -2.38 -11.98
C SER A 509 -25.78 -2.52 -10.96
N HIS A 510 -25.60 -3.42 -9.98
CA HIS A 510 -26.52 -3.63 -8.86
C HIS A 510 -25.77 -4.16 -7.64
N VAL A 511 -26.22 -3.86 -6.43
CA VAL A 511 -25.60 -4.29 -5.18
C VAL A 511 -26.61 -5.03 -4.30
N TYR A 512 -26.33 -6.29 -4.01
CA TYR A 512 -27.09 -7.12 -3.08
C TYR A 512 -26.51 -7.01 -1.67
N VAL A 513 -27.33 -6.75 -0.66
CA VAL A 513 -26.88 -6.72 0.74
C VAL A 513 -27.44 -7.95 1.45
N LEU A 514 -26.58 -8.90 1.77
CA LEU A 514 -26.94 -10.14 2.46
C LEU A 514 -26.96 -9.89 3.97
N VAL A 515 -28.17 -9.83 4.53
CA VAL A 515 -28.40 -9.58 5.95
C VAL A 515 -28.88 -10.87 6.60
N ARG A 516 -28.12 -11.40 7.56
CA ARG A 516 -28.44 -12.66 8.25
C ARG A 516 -29.72 -12.62 9.11
N ARG A 517 -30.25 -11.43 9.41
CA ARG A 517 -31.44 -11.20 10.25
C ARG A 517 -32.55 -10.55 9.40
N SER A 518 -33.72 -10.43 9.98
CA SER A 518 -34.87 -9.70 9.42
C SER A 518 -34.80 -8.18 9.64
N GLU A 519 -33.73 -7.68 10.26
CA GLU A 519 -33.52 -6.27 10.58
C GLU A 519 -32.05 -5.85 10.40
N LEU A 520 -31.82 -4.56 10.14
CA LEU A 520 -30.48 -3.95 10.12
C LEU A 520 -30.10 -3.46 11.53
N ARG A 521 -28.85 -3.68 11.92
CA ARG A 521 -28.22 -3.03 13.07
C ARG A 521 -27.79 -1.59 12.77
N ALA A 522 -27.71 -1.22 11.48
CA ALA A 522 -27.37 0.12 11.03
C ALA A 522 -28.26 1.19 11.68
N SER A 523 -27.70 2.38 11.87
CA SER A 523 -28.44 3.56 12.30
C SER A 523 -29.65 3.82 11.39
N LYS A 524 -30.73 4.37 11.95
CA LYS A 524 -32.00 4.60 11.22
C LYS A 524 -31.80 5.37 9.91
N ILE A 525 -30.87 6.33 9.91
CA ILE A 525 -30.57 7.15 8.73
C ILE A 525 -29.86 6.32 7.66
N MET A 526 -28.86 5.50 8.03
CA MET A 526 -28.17 4.64 7.08
C MET A 526 -29.09 3.54 6.52
N ALA A 527 -29.89 2.89 7.38
CA ALA A 527 -30.86 1.90 6.94
C ALA A 527 -31.84 2.50 5.92
N LYS A 528 -32.36 3.71 6.16
CA LYS A 528 -33.24 4.41 5.22
C LYS A 528 -32.54 4.75 3.89
N ARG A 529 -31.29 5.22 3.94
CA ARG A 529 -30.50 5.49 2.73
C ARG A 529 -30.28 4.22 1.90
N LEU A 530 -29.99 3.12 2.58
CA LEU A 530 -29.78 1.81 1.96
C LEU A 530 -31.04 1.31 1.25
N MET A 531 -32.18 1.36 1.95
CA MET A 531 -33.48 0.92 1.40
C MET A 531 -33.99 1.79 0.25
N ASN A 532 -33.65 3.08 0.25
CA ASN A 532 -34.12 4.03 -0.78
C ASN A 532 -33.23 4.05 -2.03
N ASN A 533 -32.11 3.33 -2.06
CA ASN A 533 -31.21 3.32 -3.21
C ASN A 533 -31.72 2.32 -4.27
N PRO A 534 -32.05 2.76 -5.50
CA PRO A 534 -32.64 1.88 -6.52
C PRO A 534 -31.68 0.80 -7.04
N LYS A 535 -30.37 0.99 -6.89
CA LYS A 535 -29.33 0.01 -7.26
C LYS A 535 -29.07 -1.02 -6.16
N ILE A 536 -29.79 -0.96 -5.04
CA ILE A 536 -29.55 -1.84 -3.89
C ILE A 536 -30.75 -2.74 -3.67
N THR A 537 -30.49 -4.03 -3.44
CA THR A 537 -31.49 -4.97 -2.96
C THR A 537 -31.01 -5.62 -1.68
N ILE A 538 -31.78 -5.46 -0.60
CA ILE A 538 -31.50 -6.09 0.67
C ILE A 538 -32.13 -7.48 0.67
N LEU A 539 -31.29 -8.50 0.86
CA LEU A 539 -31.72 -9.88 1.04
C LEU A 539 -31.69 -10.19 2.54
N TRP A 540 -32.87 -10.10 3.16
CA TRP A 540 -33.09 -10.41 4.57
C TRP A 540 -32.97 -11.89 4.85
N ASN A 541 -32.69 -12.24 6.11
CA ASN A 541 -32.54 -13.63 6.55
C ASN A 541 -31.63 -14.47 5.64
N THR A 542 -30.67 -13.84 4.97
CA THR A 542 -29.88 -14.50 3.91
C THR A 542 -28.43 -14.60 4.35
N VAL A 543 -27.84 -15.78 4.17
CA VAL A 543 -26.42 -16.05 4.39
C VAL A 543 -25.81 -16.61 3.12
N ALA A 544 -24.54 -16.31 2.85
CA ALA A 544 -23.77 -17.01 1.81
C ALA A 544 -23.22 -18.33 2.39
N THR A 545 -23.21 -19.39 1.59
CA THR A 545 -22.72 -20.72 1.99
C THR A 545 -21.52 -21.17 1.16
N GLU A 546 -21.41 -20.73 -0.10
CA GLU A 546 -20.32 -21.10 -1.01
C GLU A 546 -20.03 -19.98 -2.01
N CYS A 547 -18.74 -19.76 -2.28
CA CYS A 547 -18.24 -18.87 -3.33
C CYS A 547 -17.90 -19.71 -4.58
N GLN A 548 -18.51 -19.37 -5.71
CA GLN A 548 -18.40 -20.13 -6.95
C GLN A 548 -17.86 -19.25 -8.10
N GLY A 549 -17.12 -19.89 -9.00
CA GLY A 549 -16.40 -19.21 -10.07
C GLY A 549 -15.91 -20.19 -11.13
N ASP A 550 -15.15 -19.69 -12.08
CA ASP A 550 -14.55 -20.46 -13.18
C ASP A 550 -13.14 -20.99 -12.86
N GLY A 551 -12.70 -20.87 -11.61
CA GLY A 551 -11.35 -21.20 -11.15
C GLY A 551 -10.36 -20.04 -11.23
N ASP A 552 -10.75 -18.91 -11.83
CA ASP A 552 -9.96 -17.67 -11.84
C ASP A 552 -10.73 -16.55 -11.12
N LEU A 553 -11.96 -16.26 -11.55
CA LEU A 553 -12.79 -15.19 -11.00
C LEU A 553 -14.10 -15.69 -10.38
N LEU A 554 -14.52 -15.00 -9.32
CA LEU A 554 -15.86 -15.17 -8.75
C LEU A 554 -16.93 -14.79 -9.79
N ASN A 555 -17.94 -15.64 -9.96
CA ASN A 555 -19.09 -15.35 -10.82
C ASN A 555 -20.46 -15.62 -10.17
N ASN A 556 -20.48 -16.28 -9.02
CA ASN A 556 -21.72 -16.66 -8.35
C ASN A 556 -21.52 -16.88 -6.84
N LEU A 557 -22.57 -16.65 -6.06
CA LEU A 557 -22.65 -17.05 -4.65
C LEU A 557 -23.80 -18.01 -4.43
N ARG A 558 -23.56 -19.13 -3.76
CA ARG A 558 -24.64 -19.91 -3.17
C ARG A 558 -25.11 -19.18 -1.91
N ILE A 559 -26.40 -18.82 -1.89
CA ILE A 559 -27.03 -18.16 -0.75
C ILE A 559 -28.16 -19.02 -0.20
N LYS A 560 -28.40 -18.90 1.11
CA LYS A 560 -29.44 -19.61 1.84
C LYS A 560 -30.28 -18.62 2.63
N ASP A 561 -31.60 -18.73 2.48
CA ASP A 561 -32.53 -18.11 3.40
C ASP A 561 -32.63 -18.97 4.67
N VAL A 562 -32.27 -18.41 5.82
CA VAL A 562 -32.23 -19.14 7.10
C VAL A 562 -33.63 -19.39 7.69
N THR A 563 -34.65 -18.67 7.22
CA THR A 563 -36.04 -18.87 7.67
C THR A 563 -36.77 -19.93 6.87
N THR A 564 -36.55 -19.98 5.55
CA THR A 564 -37.20 -20.98 4.68
C THR A 564 -36.34 -22.21 4.42
N GLY A 565 -35.04 -22.10 4.64
CA GLY A 565 -34.06 -23.14 4.33
C GLY A 565 -33.73 -23.26 2.84
N GLN A 566 -34.37 -22.47 1.96
CA GLN A 566 -34.13 -22.53 0.52
C GLN A 566 -32.75 -22.01 0.16
N GLU A 567 -32.07 -22.75 -0.72
CA GLU A 567 -30.78 -22.39 -1.29
C GLU A 567 -30.94 -22.02 -2.75
N ARG A 568 -30.23 -20.99 -3.19
CA ARG A 568 -30.22 -20.55 -4.58
C ARG A 568 -28.89 -19.91 -4.95
N ASP A 569 -28.66 -19.82 -6.25
CA ASP A 569 -27.52 -19.11 -6.81
C ASP A 569 -27.84 -17.63 -7.02
N LEU A 570 -26.90 -16.78 -6.61
CA LEU A 570 -26.94 -15.34 -6.80
C LEU A 570 -25.76 -14.91 -7.70
N PRO A 571 -26.01 -14.64 -8.99
CA PRO A 571 -24.97 -14.23 -9.92
C PRO A 571 -24.36 -12.89 -9.49
N VAL A 572 -23.10 -12.92 -9.05
CA VAL A 572 -22.33 -11.73 -8.66
C VAL A 572 -20.86 -11.93 -9.03
N ARG A 573 -20.22 -10.84 -9.47
CA ARG A 573 -18.78 -10.83 -9.79
C ARG A 573 -17.91 -10.33 -8.65
N GLY A 574 -18.54 -9.80 -7.61
CA GLY A 574 -17.86 -9.29 -6.44
C GLY A 574 -18.58 -9.63 -5.14
N LEU A 575 -17.84 -10.05 -4.13
CA LEU A 575 -18.30 -10.18 -2.75
C LEU A 575 -17.45 -9.29 -1.84
N PHE A 576 -18.10 -8.44 -1.05
CA PHE A 576 -17.44 -7.56 -0.09
C PHE A 576 -17.89 -7.88 1.34
N TYR A 577 -16.94 -8.19 2.22
CA TYR A 577 -17.20 -8.40 3.64
C TYR A 577 -17.27 -7.07 4.39
N ALA A 578 -18.45 -6.77 4.96
CA ALA A 578 -18.68 -5.63 5.84
C ALA A 578 -19.17 -6.08 7.23
N ILE A 579 -18.50 -7.11 7.77
CA ILE A 579 -18.83 -7.75 9.07
C ILE A 579 -17.95 -7.27 10.24
N GLY A 580 -17.19 -6.19 10.03
CA GLY A 580 -16.30 -5.59 11.03
C GLY A 580 -14.88 -6.10 10.93
N HIS A 581 -14.02 -5.59 11.80
CA HIS A 581 -12.61 -5.97 11.90
C HIS A 581 -12.31 -6.42 13.33
N GLU A 582 -11.20 -7.13 13.50
CA GLU A 582 -10.67 -7.55 14.79
C GLU A 582 -9.32 -6.87 15.03
N PRO A 583 -9.24 -5.89 15.94
CA PRO A 583 -7.98 -5.25 16.27
C PRO A 583 -7.04 -6.23 16.99
N ALA A 584 -5.76 -6.23 16.62
CA ALA A 584 -4.76 -7.15 17.15
C ALA A 584 -4.25 -6.72 18.54
N THR A 585 -5.16 -6.66 19.50
CA THR A 585 -4.91 -6.16 20.87
C THR A 585 -4.74 -7.25 21.90
N ALA A 586 -4.80 -8.53 21.53
CA ALA A 586 -4.68 -9.67 22.44
C ALA A 586 -3.47 -9.56 23.40
N LEU A 587 -2.34 -9.05 22.88
CA LEU A 587 -1.12 -8.82 23.65
C LEU A 587 -1.30 -7.82 24.82
N VAL A 588 -2.15 -6.82 24.66
CA VAL A 588 -2.24 -5.64 25.56
C VAL A 588 -3.63 -5.42 26.16
N ARG A 589 -4.64 -6.20 25.78
CA ARG A 589 -6.06 -5.96 26.08
C ARG A 589 -6.39 -5.88 27.58
N SER A 590 -5.63 -6.59 28.42
CA SER A 590 -5.80 -6.56 29.88
C SER A 590 -5.05 -5.41 30.58
N GLN A 591 -4.18 -4.70 29.85
CA GLN A 591 -3.25 -3.71 30.38
C GLN A 591 -3.52 -2.30 29.85
N LEU A 592 -4.14 -2.19 28.67
CA LEU A 592 -4.56 -0.92 28.07
C LEU A 592 -6.08 -0.82 28.01
N GLN A 593 -6.60 0.40 28.13
CA GLN A 593 -8.02 0.67 27.88
C GLN A 593 -8.35 0.39 26.41
N THR A 594 -9.32 -0.49 26.20
CA THR A 594 -9.88 -0.80 24.89
C THR A 594 -11.36 -0.47 24.86
N ASP A 595 -11.88 -0.13 23.69
CA ASP A 595 -13.30 0.06 23.49
C ASP A 595 -14.05 -1.29 23.48
N PRO A 596 -15.40 -1.31 23.45
CA PRO A 596 -16.16 -2.56 23.43
C PRO A 596 -15.86 -3.48 22.23
N ASP A 597 -15.36 -2.92 21.12
CA ASP A 597 -15.00 -3.66 19.91
C ASP A 597 -13.54 -4.18 19.96
N GLY A 598 -12.77 -3.78 20.97
CA GLY A 598 -11.41 -4.22 21.26
C GLY A 598 -10.31 -3.28 20.78
N TYR A 599 -10.63 -2.10 20.23
CA TYR A 599 -9.64 -1.13 19.74
C TYR A 599 -9.00 -0.39 20.90
N ILE A 600 -7.70 -0.07 20.80
CA ILE A 600 -7.00 0.71 21.83
C ILE A 600 -7.56 2.12 21.85
N ILE A 601 -7.96 2.59 23.04
CA ILE A 601 -8.41 3.97 23.23
C ILE A 601 -7.18 4.87 23.31
N THR A 602 -7.07 5.80 22.36
CA THR A 602 -6.10 6.88 22.36
C THR A 602 -6.75 8.19 22.78
N VAL A 603 -5.96 9.11 23.33
CA VAL A 603 -6.41 10.50 23.53
C VAL A 603 -6.71 11.10 22.15
N PRO A 604 -7.93 11.63 21.90
CA PRO A 604 -8.30 12.09 20.57
C PRO A 604 -7.34 13.14 20.00
N GLY A 605 -6.83 12.88 18.79
CA GLY A 605 -5.85 13.75 18.13
C GLY A 605 -4.39 13.47 18.49
N THR A 606 -4.11 12.45 19.31
CA THR A 606 -2.77 12.00 19.69
C THR A 606 -2.67 10.47 19.55
N THR A 607 -1.53 9.89 19.90
CA THR A 607 -1.31 8.44 19.94
C THR A 607 -1.18 7.87 21.35
N GLN A 608 -1.30 8.72 22.36
CA GLN A 608 -1.15 8.36 23.75
C GLN A 608 -2.28 7.45 24.23
N THR A 609 -1.90 6.33 24.86
CA THR A 609 -2.84 5.35 25.44
C THR A 609 -3.10 5.64 26.93
N SER A 610 -3.80 4.74 27.61
CA SER A 610 -4.03 4.82 29.06
C SER A 610 -2.78 4.65 29.93
N VAL A 611 -1.65 4.23 29.35
CA VAL A 611 -0.36 4.03 30.04
C VAL A 611 0.69 4.98 29.46
N LYS A 612 1.29 5.83 30.31
CA LYS A 612 2.36 6.75 29.91
C LYS A 612 3.56 5.98 29.37
N GLY A 613 4.05 6.36 28.19
CA GLY A 613 5.15 5.67 27.50
C GLY A 613 4.71 4.56 26.56
N VAL A 614 3.40 4.25 26.49
CA VAL A 614 2.82 3.35 25.50
C VAL A 614 1.94 4.15 24.55
N PHE A 615 2.26 4.05 23.27
CA PHE A 615 1.57 4.72 22.17
C PHE A 615 0.91 3.68 21.26
N ALA A 616 -0.17 4.04 20.58
CA ALA A 616 -0.83 3.18 19.60
C ALA A 616 -1.00 3.90 18.27
N ALA A 617 -0.73 3.20 17.16
CA ALA A 617 -0.79 3.76 15.83
C ALA A 617 -1.40 2.79 14.80
N GLY A 618 -2.04 3.36 13.79
CA GLY A 618 -2.73 2.63 12.73
C GLY A 618 -4.04 2.00 13.16
N ASP A 619 -4.46 1.00 12.41
CA ASP A 619 -5.77 0.36 12.55
C ASP A 619 -6.05 -0.22 13.95
N VAL A 620 -5.03 -0.51 14.76
CA VAL A 620 -5.23 -1.04 16.13
C VAL A 620 -5.98 -0.06 17.06
N GLN A 621 -5.93 1.23 16.73
CA GLN A 621 -6.65 2.32 17.44
C GLN A 621 -7.63 3.09 16.55
N ASP A 622 -7.63 2.85 15.24
CA ASP A 622 -8.54 3.49 14.29
C ASP A 622 -9.55 2.49 13.71
N LYS A 623 -10.79 2.56 14.20
CA LYS A 623 -11.93 1.81 13.63
C LYS A 623 -12.70 2.57 12.56
N ARG A 624 -12.35 3.84 12.31
CA ARG A 624 -13.12 4.76 11.47
C ARG A 624 -12.58 4.84 10.05
N TYR A 625 -11.29 5.11 9.88
CA TYR A 625 -10.72 5.34 8.54
C TYR A 625 -10.09 4.08 7.96
N ARG A 626 -9.20 3.40 8.69
CA ARG A 626 -8.61 2.11 8.30
C ARG A 626 -8.00 2.13 6.90
N GLN A 627 -7.12 3.10 6.64
CA GLN A 627 -6.41 3.23 5.37
C GLN A 627 -4.90 3.22 5.61
N ALA A 628 -4.14 2.74 4.62
CA ALA A 628 -2.68 2.71 4.70
C ALA A 628 -2.08 4.11 4.97
N ILE A 629 -2.64 5.16 4.33
CA ILE A 629 -2.17 6.53 4.48
C ILE A 629 -2.51 7.14 5.85
N THR A 630 -3.68 6.85 6.42
CA THR A 630 -4.02 7.32 7.78
C THR A 630 -3.20 6.57 8.81
N SER A 631 -2.96 5.27 8.59
CA SER A 631 -2.05 4.47 9.40
C SER A 631 -0.62 5.02 9.38
N ALA A 632 -0.07 5.32 8.21
CA ALA A 632 1.25 5.95 8.09
C ALA A 632 1.31 7.29 8.84
N GLY A 633 0.31 8.16 8.65
CA GLY A 633 0.21 9.43 9.38
C GLY A 633 0.21 9.26 10.90
N SER A 634 -0.60 8.34 11.43
CA SER A 634 -0.61 8.05 12.86
C SER A 634 0.69 7.41 13.38
N GLY A 635 1.42 6.66 12.53
CA GLY A 635 2.76 6.15 12.85
C GLY A 635 3.77 7.27 13.06
N CYS A 636 3.73 8.31 12.21
CA CYS A 636 4.51 9.53 12.40
C CYS A 636 4.17 10.22 13.73
N MET A 637 2.88 10.38 14.04
CA MET A 637 2.45 10.98 15.31
C MET A 637 3.01 10.21 16.52
N ALA A 638 2.97 8.86 16.50
CA ALA A 638 3.49 8.04 17.58
C ALA A 638 5.01 8.15 17.75
N ALA A 639 5.75 8.24 16.66
CA ALA A 639 7.19 8.48 16.71
C ALA A 639 7.53 9.81 17.38
N LEU A 640 6.86 10.89 16.96
CA LEU A 640 7.12 12.23 17.50
C LEU A 640 6.73 12.37 18.98
N GLU A 641 5.63 11.74 19.39
CA GLU A 641 5.21 11.72 20.80
C GLU A 641 6.14 10.86 21.67
N ALA A 642 6.63 9.73 21.15
CA ALA A 642 7.61 8.90 21.84
C ALA A 642 8.97 9.60 21.96
N GLU A 643 9.46 10.22 20.89
CA GLU A 643 10.69 11.03 20.87
C GLU A 643 10.62 12.14 21.92
N ARG A 644 9.52 12.90 21.92
CA ARG A 644 9.30 13.98 22.88
C ARG A 644 9.36 13.49 24.33
N LEU A 645 8.69 12.37 24.62
CA LEU A 645 8.70 11.80 25.97
C LEU A 645 10.10 11.36 26.39
N ILE A 646 10.85 10.73 25.49
CA ILE A 646 12.23 10.31 25.75
C ILE A 646 13.11 11.54 26.03
N ALA A 647 12.97 12.61 25.25
CA ALA A 647 13.73 13.85 25.46
C ALA A 647 13.39 14.50 26.81
N GLU A 648 12.11 14.63 27.16
CA GLU A 648 11.66 15.18 28.46
C GLU A 648 12.22 14.38 29.65
N GLU A 649 12.36 13.06 29.51
CA GLU A 649 12.90 12.19 30.55
C GLU A 649 14.44 12.13 30.59
N GLU A 650 15.12 12.48 29.50
CA GLU A 650 16.57 12.64 29.49
C GLU A 650 16.99 14.00 30.08
N GLU A 651 16.30 15.09 29.74
CA GLU A 651 16.56 16.43 30.29
C GLU A 651 16.26 16.51 31.81
N GLY A 652 15.19 15.86 32.27
CA GLY A 652 14.83 15.84 33.69
C GLY A 652 15.76 15.01 34.59
N VAL A 653 16.71 14.26 34.01
CA VAL A 653 17.74 13.51 34.76
C VAL A 653 19.00 14.35 34.99
N ASP A 654 19.20 15.42 34.22
CA ASP A 654 20.36 16.32 34.36
C ASP A 654 20.13 17.49 35.35
N GLU A 655 18.89 17.69 35.84
CA GLU A 655 18.53 18.74 36.81
C GLU A 655 18.51 18.26 38.29
N ASP A 656 18.60 16.95 38.55
CA ASP A 656 18.71 16.33 39.90
C ASP A 656 20.16 15.84 40.17
#